data_AF-A0A7J4IC86-F1
#
_entry.id   AF-A0A7J4IC86-F1
#
_cell.length_a   1.000
_cell.length_b   1.000
_cell.length_c   1.000
_cell.angle_alpha   90.00
_cell.angle_beta   90.00
_cell.angle_gamma   90.00
#
_symmetry.space_group_name_H-M   'P 1'
#
loop_
_entity.id
_entity.type
_entity.pdbx_description
1 polymer ?
#
loop_
_entity_poly.entity_id
_entity_poly.type
_entity_poly.pdbx_seq_one_letter_code
_entity_poly.pdbx_strand_id
1 'polypeptide(L)'
;MSNKRDFKKSRIEAVVIALLFIGTALIVPINTIATNPQTNSTTNNDSQKNYYTEGSEGPFVLDRSYYLMEENPASMNAADNDDAGYKKDAGLDLPRSLALYPGELVDETPGRGRSGKISSTDNSDWYFFSVCQGQQIVFSVTPPSGFDVDISLWTSAGVMMTSSNNSGSVTETMTYTATYTGKWYVWIKYVSGTSTGQYTFTVSFSNQNDANSGADAPNVRTSALLLAPGTYFGFVDMNDPYDWYKIQATTGQGINVSLKMKDLSYLTDFDLQLYNPNGVLVFEGNQYYDDVFNYPADITGQWSIRVDIFPGWVDCPHPTEWSYYSYGSGAYNLTLMLQTSGVAPPGPIPQPDMTPIAKTYKITNDAASTKDDFAYLAAIPACNYLDGGQRYLAPIIYTGDTTPTAYYDDETSFGTVDDTTQYLVADWNAYLAIFGKTPEQYTLAADPIQAAADIAQKDWTTSQTAVVAVDGSGFEDTVKTVLKRTATLKRQSSVETVAGDSTKIKSIGGSYGYPIFLGPKWCALNISMYGAGGATPTIGAILTLYMTLAQDWWPIPNDVTVGPRDDMFYPVNRMGIWVAGTDIVTPGWTINVTKIAGDRYRFKVANADSVINAQLTTTEASDLLVFLIDPQGNLRAPTMPAWNGPVNPIHVWNGLENPPANPWRCWRPAPHTEFSAEVLHPETGLWTAIVVPRDPGGTNTKYSLTVDVRTVNPDRADATISAANAAVIASLNHYPLLYVTQDSVPAATASAFTALGVTKVIFVERGEIGAGVRASLPTVEKDLKTMQEIVDEIKSYPDSENYVTVTSTKTGEGYFASAAMLAAYHGAPVIRVEDAPDGDPASVGQRIHTWQRWDGDFYHGSRSTGHLPESDAPVEQNKLKVYMTLVKFFLGANVSVPPYGLDAKRYWNEEMYTKFHNYIVSLGLELDGQEGYVTVAPRDDITLELHSALMGNNSYAGDIPGTTPAYSSDIVVRNILYSALVFANPNRNVTLTQFMNYPDGGSWRTNDGKTTASFSSRDVKNSFSSHLRTYEGHCLWVAHLEAMNEGASAMYYSGHGTGGSGISGQYVQTDDCNYPDQIWWDAWRGYMFDNWKTSRDTGMVWYNAEPPTLYDIIHYKWVDQLLENLHSQATFYMSCTSADGDMPMIYLDHGSVCVYGNAGTGLCPEADLQDDMFFRDVMIDGEPIGPAYTKQV
;
A
#
# COMPACT_ATOMS: atom_id res chain seq x y z
N MET A 1 -63.73 23.52 33.81
CA MET A 1 -62.67 24.05 34.70
C MET A 1 -61.35 23.89 33.95
N SER A 2 -60.80 24.97 33.37
CA SER A 2 -59.63 25.70 33.90
C SER A 2 -58.42 24.75 34.10
N ASN A 3 -57.25 24.88 33.47
CA ASN A 3 -56.55 26.07 32.99
C ASN A 3 -55.33 25.68 32.11
N LYS A 4 -55.09 26.46 31.05
CA LYS A 4 -53.81 26.87 30.43
C LYS A 4 -52.51 26.12 30.79
N ARG A 5 -51.91 25.43 29.81
CA ARG A 5 -50.45 25.28 29.63
C ARG A 5 -50.13 24.74 28.23
N ASP A 6 -50.26 25.57 27.20
CA ASP A 6 -49.61 25.33 25.89
C ASP A 6 -49.65 26.59 25.03
N PHE A 7 -48.80 27.56 25.37
CA PHE A 7 -48.60 28.75 24.50
C PHE A 7 -47.19 29.38 24.64
N LYS A 8 -46.20 28.63 25.17
CA LYS A 8 -44.81 29.11 25.32
C LYS A 8 -43.75 28.37 24.47
N LYS A 9 -44.00 27.16 23.95
CA LYS A 9 -43.05 26.48 23.05
C LYS A 9 -43.10 27.02 21.61
N SER A 10 -44.29 27.31 21.07
CA SER A 10 -44.42 27.82 19.69
C SER A 10 -43.87 29.23 19.49
N ARG A 11 -43.72 30.04 20.56
CA ARG A 11 -43.07 31.36 20.48
C ARG A 11 -41.55 31.29 20.54
N ILE A 12 -40.96 30.24 21.11
CA ILE A 12 -39.49 30.06 21.08
C ILE A 12 -39.08 29.48 19.73
N GLU A 13 -39.84 28.55 19.17
CA GLU A 13 -39.62 28.08 17.79
C GLU A 13 -39.92 29.19 16.77
N ALA A 14 -40.96 30.01 16.96
CA ALA A 14 -41.18 31.17 16.10
C ALA A 14 -40.14 32.29 16.31
N VAL A 15 -39.49 32.41 17.48
CA VAL A 15 -38.38 33.35 17.71
C VAL A 15 -37.04 32.79 17.20
N VAL A 16 -36.83 31.47 17.22
CA VAL A 16 -35.68 30.81 16.59
C VAL A 16 -35.83 30.81 15.07
N ILE A 17 -37.05 30.61 14.54
CA ILE A 17 -37.38 30.78 13.12
C ILE A 17 -37.34 32.27 12.73
N ALA A 18 -37.81 33.18 13.59
CA ALA A 18 -37.63 34.61 13.36
C ALA A 18 -36.16 35.04 13.49
N LEU A 19 -35.31 34.38 14.28
CA LEU A 19 -33.86 34.61 14.29
C LEU A 19 -33.16 33.99 13.07
N LEU A 20 -33.66 32.85 12.56
CA LEU A 20 -33.31 32.26 11.26
C LEU A 20 -33.66 33.21 10.09
N PHE A 21 -34.69 34.06 10.24
CA PHE A 21 -35.06 35.07 9.23
C PHE A 21 -34.53 36.49 9.53
N ILE A 22 -34.29 36.88 10.79
CA ILE A 22 -33.76 38.21 11.20
C ILE A 22 -32.23 38.27 11.09
N GLY A 23 -31.55 37.13 10.97
CA GLY A 23 -30.15 37.06 10.52
C GLY A 23 -29.91 37.60 9.10
N THR A 24 -30.96 38.00 8.37
CA THR A 24 -30.86 38.65 7.05
C THR A 24 -30.65 40.17 7.09
N ALA A 25 -30.55 40.78 8.29
CA ALA A 25 -30.47 42.24 8.45
C ALA A 25 -29.24 42.76 9.22
N LEU A 26 -28.14 42.01 9.28
CA LEU A 26 -26.83 42.58 9.66
C LEU A 26 -25.98 42.80 8.41
N ILE A 27 -26.34 43.85 7.66
CA ILE A 27 -25.37 44.55 6.81
C ILE A 27 -24.46 45.32 7.75
N VAL A 28 -23.47 44.63 8.33
CA VAL A 28 -22.28 45.30 8.83
C VAL A 28 -21.34 45.40 7.62
N PRO A 29 -20.85 46.59 7.25
CA PRO A 29 -19.78 46.68 6.27
C PRO A 29 -18.60 45.85 6.79
N ILE A 30 -18.20 44.82 6.04
CA ILE A 30 -17.07 43.92 6.35
C ILE A 30 -15.77 44.72 6.64
N ASN A 31 -15.71 45.99 6.26
CA ASN A 31 -14.59 46.91 6.43
C ASN A 31 -14.27 47.31 7.89
N THR A 32 -15.09 47.00 8.90
CA THR A 32 -14.87 47.51 10.29
C THR A 32 -14.39 46.45 11.31
N ILE A 33 -13.95 45.27 10.88
CA ILE A 33 -13.36 44.28 11.80
C ILE A 33 -11.94 44.73 12.19
N ALA A 34 -11.79 45.18 13.44
CA ALA A 34 -10.51 45.53 14.05
C ALA A 34 -9.72 44.26 14.39
N THR A 35 -8.48 44.19 13.93
CA THR A 35 -7.56 43.08 14.17
C THR A 35 -6.78 43.30 15.45
N ASN A 36 -6.90 42.40 16.43
CA ASN A 36 -5.85 42.19 17.43
C ASN A 36 -5.04 40.96 16.97
N PRO A 37 -3.72 41.09 16.76
CA PRO A 37 -2.89 39.95 16.39
C PRO A 37 -2.81 39.01 17.60
N GLN A 38 -3.50 37.88 17.53
CA GLN A 38 -3.17 36.73 18.38
C GLN A 38 -2.01 36.01 17.70
N THR A 39 -0.81 36.17 18.27
CA THR A 39 0.29 35.25 18.08
C THR A 39 -0.13 33.91 18.67
N ASN A 40 -0.40 32.91 17.83
CA ASN A 40 -0.23 31.49 18.15
C ASN A 40 -0.18 30.71 16.83
N SER A 41 0.93 30.00 16.66
CA SER A 41 1.28 29.12 15.56
C SER A 41 0.21 28.05 15.35
N THR A 42 -0.51 28.13 14.25
CA THR A 42 -1.07 26.94 13.60
C THR A 42 0.01 26.48 12.64
N THR A 43 0.72 25.42 13.01
CA THR A 43 1.61 24.74 12.07
C THR A 43 0.73 23.94 11.12
N ASN A 44 0.56 24.44 9.90
CA ASN A 44 0.42 23.54 8.76
C ASN A 44 1.71 22.71 8.75
N ASN A 45 1.62 21.46 9.19
CA ASN A 45 2.77 20.57 9.21
C ASN A 45 2.80 19.67 7.96
N ASP A 46 2.27 20.17 6.84
CA ASP A 46 2.58 19.71 5.49
C ASP A 46 3.77 20.50 4.97
N SER A 47 4.94 20.13 5.46
CA SER A 47 6.26 20.32 4.87
C SER A 47 7.27 20.02 5.96
N GLN A 48 8.23 19.16 5.62
CA GLN A 48 9.53 18.98 6.27
C GLN A 48 9.70 19.77 7.58
N LYS A 49 9.51 19.10 8.72
CA LYS A 49 10.03 19.61 10.00
C LYS A 49 11.55 19.74 9.87
N ASN A 50 12.01 20.92 9.48
CA ASN A 50 13.38 21.34 9.66
C ASN A 50 13.65 21.38 11.16
N TYR A 51 14.25 20.30 11.67
CA TYR A 51 14.68 20.17 13.06
C TYR A 51 15.90 21.05 13.36
N TYR A 52 15.74 22.37 13.40
CA TYR A 52 16.74 23.24 14.05
C TYR A 52 16.06 24.46 14.69
N THR A 53 15.85 24.41 16.00
CA THR A 53 15.74 25.61 16.83
C THR A 53 16.84 25.59 17.87
N GLU A 54 17.91 26.33 17.59
CA GLU A 54 18.94 26.69 18.56
C GLU A 54 18.32 27.52 19.69
N GLY A 55 18.52 27.11 20.94
CA GLY A 55 18.02 27.89 22.09
C GLY A 55 18.31 27.31 23.47
N SER A 56 19.54 27.52 23.95
CA SER A 56 20.00 27.51 25.36
C SER A 56 20.30 26.18 26.08
N GLU A 57 21.59 25.81 25.92
CA GLU A 57 22.59 25.57 26.98
C GLU A 57 22.56 24.29 27.85
N GLY A 58 23.15 23.26 27.25
CA GLY A 58 24.07 22.31 27.88
C GLY A 58 24.52 21.29 26.82
N PRO A 59 25.74 21.33 26.25
CA PRO A 59 26.05 20.55 25.06
C PRO A 59 26.24 19.08 25.43
N PHE A 60 25.19 18.28 25.30
CA PHE A 60 25.36 16.88 24.93
C PHE A 60 25.64 16.85 23.42
N VAL A 61 26.91 16.61 23.11
CA VAL A 61 27.37 16.35 21.75
C VAL A 61 26.82 14.98 21.36
N LEU A 62 25.63 14.98 20.75
CA LEU A 62 25.16 13.88 19.92
C LEU A 62 26.14 13.77 18.74
N ASP A 63 26.57 12.55 18.49
CA ASP A 63 27.40 12.13 17.37
C ASP A 63 26.76 12.66 16.08
N ARG A 64 27.23 13.81 15.63
CA ARG A 64 26.77 14.44 14.40
C ARG A 64 27.25 13.53 13.30
N SER A 65 26.34 13.16 12.41
CA SER A 65 26.67 12.89 11.03
C SER A 65 27.68 13.92 10.57
N TYR A 66 28.94 13.50 10.46
CA TYR A 66 29.86 14.20 9.61
C TYR A 66 29.33 13.94 8.20
N TYR A 67 28.54 14.88 7.68
CA TYR A 67 28.84 15.30 6.32
C TYR A 67 30.26 15.87 6.41
N LEU A 68 31.25 14.99 6.27
CA LEU A 68 32.51 15.42 5.69
C LEU A 68 32.06 15.99 4.35
N MET A 69 32.06 17.32 4.23
CA MET A 69 32.07 17.94 2.92
C MET A 69 33.16 17.20 2.17
N GLU A 70 32.78 16.40 1.19
CA GLU A 70 33.73 15.68 0.37
C GLU A 70 34.57 16.78 -0.28
N GLU A 71 35.83 16.96 0.18
CA GLU A 71 36.66 18.09 -0.24
C GLU A 71 36.93 18.04 -1.77
N ASN A 72 36.67 16.89 -2.40
CA ASN A 72 36.78 16.63 -3.83
C ASN A 72 35.59 15.74 -4.30
N PRO A 73 34.39 16.30 -4.53
CA PRO A 73 33.27 15.52 -5.06
C PRO A 73 33.59 15.02 -6.48
N ALA A 74 32.91 13.95 -6.92
CA ALA A 74 33.00 13.47 -8.30
C ALA A 74 32.80 14.62 -9.31
N SER A 75 33.70 14.74 -10.28
CA SER A 75 33.61 15.77 -11.32
C SER A 75 32.51 15.42 -12.31
N MET A 76 31.70 16.42 -12.69
CA MET A 76 30.72 16.28 -13.77
C MET A 76 31.34 16.30 -15.18
N ASN A 77 32.65 16.48 -15.28
CA ASN A 77 33.37 16.45 -16.55
C ASN A 77 34.14 15.13 -16.67
N ALA A 78 33.75 14.28 -17.61
CA ALA A 78 34.42 13.00 -17.89
C ALA A 78 35.92 13.15 -18.24
N ALA A 79 36.38 14.36 -18.58
CA ALA A 79 37.79 14.65 -18.83
C ALA A 79 38.59 15.01 -17.57
N ASP A 80 37.98 15.19 -16.40
CA ASP A 80 38.66 15.55 -15.14
C ASP A 80 38.92 14.27 -14.30
N ASN A 81 40.09 14.19 -13.67
CA ASN A 81 40.57 13.18 -12.71
C ASN A 81 39.67 11.95 -12.52
N ASP A 82 39.91 10.91 -13.33
CA ASP A 82 39.18 9.64 -13.28
C ASP A 82 40.12 8.54 -12.77
N ASP A 83 40.21 8.47 -11.46
CA ASP A 83 41.11 7.57 -10.76
C ASP A 83 40.36 6.29 -10.40
N ALA A 84 40.79 5.18 -10.99
CA ALA A 84 40.17 3.86 -10.84
C ALA A 84 38.66 3.81 -11.13
N GLY A 85 38.18 4.64 -12.07
CA GLY A 85 36.77 4.70 -12.43
C GLY A 85 35.90 5.45 -11.42
N TYR A 86 36.48 6.22 -10.48
CA TYR A 86 35.72 7.02 -9.51
C TYR A 86 35.36 8.44 -9.98
N LYS A 87 35.82 8.89 -11.16
CA LYS A 87 35.58 10.25 -11.67
C LYS A 87 35.87 11.37 -10.65
N LYS A 88 36.73 11.10 -9.68
CA LYS A 88 37.37 12.04 -8.78
C LYS A 88 38.81 11.61 -8.61
N ASP A 89 39.61 12.54 -8.12
CA ASP A 89 40.96 12.30 -7.64
C ASP A 89 40.96 11.25 -6.50
N ALA A 90 41.95 10.36 -6.52
CA ALA A 90 42.20 9.33 -5.51
C ALA A 90 42.54 9.89 -4.11
N GLY A 91 42.68 11.20 -4.00
CA GLY A 91 42.84 11.91 -2.75
C GLY A 91 44.30 11.91 -2.27
N LEU A 92 44.65 12.95 -1.51
CA LEU A 92 46.05 13.27 -1.20
C LEU A 92 46.61 12.55 0.06
N ASP A 93 45.80 11.77 0.77
CA ASP A 93 46.19 11.05 1.99
C ASP A 93 45.35 9.78 2.29
N LEU A 94 45.78 8.99 3.28
CA LEU A 94 45.12 7.73 3.65
C LEU A 94 43.62 7.86 3.98
N PRO A 95 43.12 8.87 4.72
CA PRO A 95 41.69 9.01 4.97
C PRO A 95 40.84 9.26 3.72
N ARG A 96 41.43 9.81 2.66
CA ARG A 96 40.76 10.15 1.40
C ARG A 96 40.99 9.14 0.28
N SER A 97 41.72 8.06 0.55
CA SER A 97 42.03 7.02 -0.44
C SER A 97 40.78 6.36 -1.04
N LEU A 98 40.85 5.96 -2.30
CA LEU A 98 39.76 5.25 -2.99
C LEU A 98 39.92 3.73 -2.97
N ALA A 99 38.81 2.99 -2.92
CA ALA A 99 38.86 1.54 -2.87
C ALA A 99 39.20 0.95 -4.25
N LEU A 100 39.93 -0.15 -4.28
CA LEU A 100 40.10 -0.98 -5.47
C LEU A 100 39.52 -2.36 -5.16
N TYR A 101 38.97 -3.00 -6.19
CA TYR A 101 38.44 -4.36 -6.11
C TYR A 101 39.22 -5.30 -7.05
N PRO A 102 40.37 -5.84 -6.59
CA PRO A 102 41.19 -6.76 -7.37
C PRO A 102 40.57 -8.17 -7.38
N GLY A 103 40.41 -8.76 -8.56
CA GLY A 103 39.72 -10.05 -8.72
C GLY A 103 38.30 -9.90 -9.29
N GLU A 104 37.80 -8.67 -9.43
CA GLU A 104 36.59 -8.36 -10.20
C GLU A 104 36.90 -8.11 -11.69
N LEU A 105 35.85 -8.03 -12.51
CA LEU A 105 35.93 -7.56 -13.89
C LEU A 105 36.65 -6.20 -13.97
N VAL A 106 37.43 -5.98 -15.02
CA VAL A 106 38.06 -4.67 -15.29
C VAL A 106 37.19 -3.89 -16.26
N ASP A 107 36.58 -2.81 -15.76
CA ASP A 107 35.78 -1.84 -16.50
C ASP A 107 35.88 -0.44 -15.85
N GLU A 108 35.19 0.57 -16.38
CA GLU A 108 35.26 1.97 -15.88
C GLU A 108 34.27 2.29 -14.74
N THR A 109 33.77 1.27 -14.03
CA THR A 109 32.94 1.51 -12.84
C THR A 109 33.81 1.75 -11.59
N PRO A 110 33.27 2.44 -10.56
CA PRO A 110 34.00 2.76 -9.34
C PRO A 110 34.78 1.57 -8.73
N GLY A 111 36.11 1.68 -8.69
CA GLY A 111 37.02 0.70 -8.08
C GLY A 111 37.42 -0.48 -8.97
N ARG A 112 36.79 -0.63 -10.14
CA ARG A 112 37.15 -1.61 -11.19
C ARG A 112 38.00 -1.00 -12.31
N GLY A 113 38.10 0.33 -12.37
CA GLY A 113 39.00 1.05 -13.27
C GLY A 113 40.48 0.80 -12.95
N ARG A 114 41.34 0.97 -13.96
CA ARG A 114 42.78 0.64 -13.91
C ARG A 114 43.66 1.76 -14.47
N SER A 115 43.19 3.00 -14.42
CA SER A 115 43.95 4.21 -14.75
C SER A 115 43.71 5.32 -13.73
N GLY A 116 44.58 6.34 -13.75
CA GLY A 116 44.39 7.57 -13.00
C GLY A 116 45.18 8.73 -13.60
N LYS A 117 44.94 9.95 -13.13
CA LYS A 117 45.57 11.18 -13.64
C LYS A 117 46.39 11.85 -12.56
N ILE A 118 47.62 12.25 -12.93
CA ILE A 118 48.56 12.85 -11.98
C ILE A 118 49.28 14.06 -12.61
N SER A 119 49.67 15.03 -11.80
CA SER A 119 50.32 16.27 -12.24
C SER A 119 51.19 16.91 -11.15
N SER A 120 51.80 18.06 -11.45
CA SER A 120 52.57 18.82 -10.44
C SER A 120 51.69 19.45 -9.35
N THR A 121 50.40 19.63 -9.61
CA THR A 121 49.42 20.19 -8.65
C THR A 121 48.57 19.13 -7.96
N ASP A 122 48.48 17.97 -8.59
CA ASP A 122 47.79 16.78 -8.10
C ASP A 122 48.82 15.65 -8.08
N ASN A 123 49.59 15.60 -6.98
CA ASN A 123 50.88 14.92 -6.97
C ASN A 123 50.87 13.58 -6.24
N SER A 124 49.71 13.13 -5.77
CA SER A 124 49.57 12.02 -4.84
C SER A 124 48.19 11.38 -4.96
N ASP A 125 48.20 10.11 -5.35
CA ASP A 125 46.97 9.34 -5.53
C ASP A 125 47.03 8.17 -4.56
N TRP A 126 46.03 8.08 -3.66
CA TRP A 126 45.96 7.03 -2.66
C TRP A 126 44.83 6.05 -2.97
N TYR A 127 45.18 4.77 -3.04
CA TYR A 127 44.22 3.69 -3.21
C TYR A 127 44.30 2.71 -2.04
N PHE A 128 43.24 1.95 -1.80
CA PHE A 128 43.27 0.85 -0.84
C PHE A 128 42.53 -0.38 -1.36
N PHE A 129 42.90 -1.56 -0.87
CA PHE A 129 42.20 -2.82 -1.14
C PHE A 129 42.31 -3.76 0.07
N SER A 130 41.53 -4.82 0.03
CA SER A 130 41.59 -5.92 1.02
C SER A 130 42.48 -7.05 0.51
N VAL A 131 43.21 -7.70 1.41
CA VAL A 131 44.08 -8.85 1.13
C VAL A 131 44.21 -9.73 2.36
N CYS A 132 44.41 -11.03 2.17
CA CYS A 132 44.68 -12.00 3.23
C CYS A 132 46.16 -12.09 3.58
N GLN A 133 46.45 -12.34 4.85
CA GLN A 133 47.81 -12.63 5.31
C GLN A 133 48.42 -13.79 4.51
N GLY A 134 49.64 -13.58 4.00
CA GLY A 134 50.37 -14.58 3.22
C GLY A 134 50.13 -14.49 1.70
N GLN A 135 49.07 -13.82 1.24
CA GLN A 135 48.91 -13.53 -0.19
C GLN A 135 50.00 -12.57 -0.66
N GLN A 136 50.44 -12.75 -1.91
CA GLN A 136 51.39 -11.87 -2.55
C GLN A 136 50.65 -10.79 -3.33
N ILE A 137 50.83 -9.55 -2.90
CA ILE A 137 50.40 -8.34 -3.57
C ILE A 137 51.38 -8.04 -4.70
N VAL A 138 50.89 -7.96 -5.93
CA VAL A 138 51.65 -7.44 -7.08
C VAL A 138 50.93 -6.21 -7.60
N PHE A 139 51.59 -5.06 -7.50
CA PHE A 139 51.08 -3.79 -8.02
C PHE A 139 52.08 -3.21 -9.01
N SER A 140 51.61 -2.87 -10.21
CA SER A 140 52.44 -2.23 -11.24
C SER A 140 51.78 -0.99 -11.80
N VAL A 141 52.54 0.08 -12.03
CA VAL A 141 52.09 1.33 -12.64
C VAL A 141 52.92 1.62 -13.86
N THR A 142 52.27 1.91 -14.98
CA THR A 142 52.92 2.38 -16.21
C THR A 142 52.71 3.88 -16.33
N PRO A 143 53.76 4.71 -16.14
CA PRO A 143 53.68 6.15 -16.31
C PRO A 143 53.43 6.51 -17.79
N PRO A 144 52.74 7.62 -18.09
CA PRO A 144 52.65 8.12 -19.45
C PRO A 144 54.01 8.60 -19.95
N SER A 145 54.21 8.60 -21.27
CA SER A 145 55.47 9.04 -21.89
C SER A 145 55.85 10.46 -21.45
N GLY A 146 57.07 10.62 -20.93
CA GLY A 146 57.60 11.89 -20.42
C GLY A 146 57.27 12.20 -18.96
N PHE A 147 56.55 11.31 -18.27
CA PHE A 147 56.32 11.38 -16.82
C PHE A 147 57.19 10.38 -16.06
N ASP A 148 57.40 10.69 -14.79
CA ASP A 148 58.12 9.91 -13.78
C ASP A 148 57.22 9.84 -12.54
N VAL A 149 56.84 8.63 -12.13
CA VAL A 149 55.99 8.41 -10.95
C VAL A 149 56.61 7.32 -10.08
N ASP A 150 56.53 7.50 -8.77
CA ASP A 150 56.97 6.51 -7.78
C ASP A 150 55.75 5.79 -7.20
N ILE A 151 55.92 4.54 -6.75
CA ILE A 151 54.87 3.82 -6.01
C ILE A 151 55.37 3.32 -4.67
N SER A 152 54.47 3.25 -3.68
CA SER A 152 54.77 2.65 -2.38
C SER A 152 53.54 1.98 -1.75
N LEU A 153 53.79 0.92 -0.98
CA LEU A 153 52.78 0.15 -0.26
C LEU A 153 52.81 0.50 1.22
N TRP A 154 51.64 0.69 1.82
CA TRP A 154 51.46 1.14 3.20
C TRP A 154 50.45 0.27 3.97
N THR A 155 50.69 0.10 5.25
CA THR A 155 49.74 -0.51 6.20
C THR A 155 48.64 0.48 6.61
N SER A 156 47.55 -0.01 7.20
CA SER A 156 46.48 0.81 7.79
C SER A 156 46.93 1.72 8.94
N ALA A 157 48.07 1.42 9.56
CA ALA A 157 48.69 2.28 10.57
C ALA A 157 49.58 3.40 9.98
N GLY A 158 49.62 3.57 8.65
CA GLY A 158 50.43 4.59 7.99
C GLY A 158 51.93 4.27 7.94
N VAL A 159 52.30 2.98 8.01
CA VAL A 159 53.69 2.51 7.87
C VAL A 159 53.96 2.03 6.44
N MET A 160 54.99 2.56 5.77
CA MET A 160 55.44 2.12 4.44
C MET A 160 56.21 0.80 4.52
N MET A 161 55.88 -0.16 3.65
CA MET A 161 56.47 -1.50 3.64
C MET A 161 57.42 -1.76 2.48
N THR A 162 57.12 -1.22 1.29
CA THR A 162 57.97 -1.32 0.10
C THR A 162 57.68 -0.17 -0.86
N SER A 163 58.62 0.13 -1.76
CA SER A 163 58.46 1.12 -2.84
C SER A 163 59.17 0.68 -4.12
N SER A 164 58.82 1.32 -5.23
CA SER A 164 59.56 1.27 -6.50
C SER A 164 59.71 2.71 -7.02
N ASN A 165 60.90 3.02 -7.54
CA ASN A 165 61.35 4.36 -7.87
C ASN A 165 62.26 4.35 -9.12
N ASN A 166 61.83 3.66 -10.18
CA ASN A 166 62.55 3.69 -11.46
C ASN A 166 62.49 5.11 -12.05
N SER A 167 63.50 5.46 -12.85
CA SER A 167 63.59 6.81 -13.40
C SER A 167 62.82 6.94 -14.71
N GLY A 168 62.03 8.00 -14.85
CA GLY A 168 61.34 8.36 -16.09
C GLY A 168 60.11 7.50 -16.35
N SER A 169 59.74 7.29 -17.61
CA SER A 169 58.48 6.59 -17.95
C SER A 169 58.59 5.07 -17.92
N VAL A 170 59.46 4.53 -17.07
CA VAL A 170 59.62 3.09 -16.90
C VAL A 170 58.52 2.59 -15.96
N THR A 171 57.93 1.44 -16.25
CA THR A 171 56.93 0.82 -15.37
C THR A 171 57.52 0.59 -13.97
N GLU A 172 56.79 1.05 -12.96
CA GLU A 172 57.04 0.72 -11.56
C GLU A 172 56.36 -0.61 -11.22
N THR A 173 57.04 -1.50 -10.49
CA THR A 173 56.45 -2.74 -10.01
C THR A 173 56.91 -3.01 -8.59
N MET A 174 55.96 -3.31 -7.71
CA MET A 174 56.25 -3.78 -6.35
C MET A 174 55.58 -5.12 -6.09
N THR A 175 56.28 -5.96 -5.34
CA THR A 175 55.80 -7.27 -4.90
C THR A 175 56.00 -7.38 -3.40
N TYR A 176 54.93 -7.70 -2.66
CA TYR A 176 54.98 -7.81 -1.21
C TYR A 176 54.06 -8.91 -0.69
N THR A 177 54.51 -9.69 0.28
CA THR A 177 53.66 -10.69 0.95
C THR A 177 52.97 -10.04 2.15
N ALA A 178 51.64 -9.96 2.11
CA ALA A 178 50.85 -9.31 3.15
C ALA A 178 51.12 -9.95 4.53
N THR A 179 51.42 -9.12 5.53
CA THR A 179 51.77 -9.57 6.89
C THR A 179 50.56 -9.71 7.82
N TYR A 180 49.40 -9.17 7.42
CA TYR A 180 48.12 -9.27 8.12
C TYR A 180 46.97 -9.22 7.11
N THR A 181 45.82 -9.79 7.48
CA THR A 181 44.58 -9.70 6.71
C THR A 181 43.87 -8.37 6.97
N GLY A 182 43.42 -7.71 5.91
CA GLY A 182 42.62 -6.48 5.99
C GLY A 182 43.09 -5.42 5.00
N LYS A 183 42.92 -4.14 5.36
CA LYS A 183 43.18 -3.02 4.46
C LYS A 183 44.68 -2.74 4.27
N TRP A 184 45.08 -2.63 3.01
CA TRP A 184 46.39 -2.16 2.57
C TRP A 184 46.23 -0.99 1.61
N TYR A 185 47.22 -0.10 1.59
CA TYR A 185 47.16 1.15 0.85
C TYR A 185 48.31 1.26 -0.15
N VAL A 186 48.02 1.80 -1.32
CA VAL A 186 49.02 2.14 -2.33
C VAL A 186 49.04 3.65 -2.51
N TRP A 187 50.24 4.20 -2.55
CA TRP A 187 50.46 5.60 -2.89
C TRP A 187 51.23 5.69 -4.19
N ILE A 188 50.65 6.35 -5.18
CA ILE A 188 51.28 6.72 -6.45
C ILE A 188 51.65 8.20 -6.36
N LYS A 189 52.91 8.53 -6.62
CA LYS A 189 53.45 9.86 -6.39
C LYS A 189 54.04 10.44 -7.66
N TYR A 190 53.69 11.67 -7.99
CA TYR A 190 54.32 12.43 -9.06
C TYR A 190 55.75 12.82 -8.70
N VAL A 191 56.71 12.50 -9.58
CA VAL A 191 58.11 12.93 -9.47
C VAL A 191 58.41 14.03 -10.47
N SER A 192 58.12 13.81 -11.75
CA SER A 192 58.30 14.80 -12.81
C SER A 192 57.44 14.53 -14.05
N GLY A 193 57.21 15.55 -14.88
CA GLY A 193 56.38 15.46 -16.10
C GLY A 193 55.83 16.83 -16.50
N THR A 194 55.35 16.99 -17.73
CA THR A 194 54.72 18.24 -18.18
C THR A 194 53.22 18.07 -18.28
N SER A 195 52.44 19.01 -17.72
CA SER A 195 50.97 18.97 -17.66
C SER A 195 50.41 17.81 -16.83
N THR A 196 49.15 17.42 -17.07
CA THR A 196 48.50 16.26 -16.45
C THR A 196 48.74 15.02 -17.30
N GLY A 197 49.15 13.92 -16.68
CA GLY A 197 49.42 12.65 -17.35
C GLY A 197 48.51 11.56 -16.83
N GLN A 198 48.00 10.70 -17.72
CA GLN A 198 47.22 9.52 -17.35
C GLN A 198 48.14 8.30 -17.24
N TYR A 199 48.26 7.73 -16.05
CA TYR A 199 48.93 6.45 -15.85
C TYR A 199 47.92 5.30 -15.92
N THR A 200 48.42 4.09 -16.14
CA THR A 200 47.65 2.84 -16.01
C THR A 200 48.28 1.97 -14.95
N PHE A 201 47.50 1.16 -14.25
CA PHE A 201 48.00 0.29 -13.20
C PHE A 201 47.35 -1.09 -13.24
N THR A 202 48.00 -2.05 -12.60
CA THR A 202 47.46 -3.39 -12.37
C THR A 202 47.65 -3.76 -10.91
N VAL A 203 46.67 -4.47 -10.36
CA VAL A 203 46.70 -5.04 -9.03
C VAL A 203 46.24 -6.48 -9.14
N SER A 204 47.04 -7.40 -8.60
CA SER A 204 46.71 -8.83 -8.61
C SER A 204 47.22 -9.50 -7.34
N PHE A 205 46.51 -10.53 -6.92
CA PHE A 205 46.86 -11.37 -5.79
C PHE A 205 47.24 -12.76 -6.28
N SER A 206 48.22 -13.36 -5.63
CA SER A 206 48.60 -14.75 -5.85
C SER A 206 48.94 -15.42 -4.53
N ASN A 207 49.02 -16.76 -4.53
CA ASN A 207 49.22 -17.57 -3.34
C ASN A 207 48.11 -17.35 -2.29
N GLN A 208 46.85 -17.58 -2.70
CA GLN A 208 45.75 -17.75 -1.74
C GLN A 208 46.14 -18.76 -0.66
N ASN A 209 45.65 -18.50 0.54
CA ASN A 209 46.06 -19.20 1.76
C ASN A 209 44.86 -19.30 2.71
N ASP A 210 43.72 -19.73 2.17
CA ASP A 210 42.47 -19.73 2.89
C ASP A 210 42.51 -20.75 4.01
N ALA A 211 42.03 -20.30 5.18
CA ALA A 211 42.21 -20.98 6.46
C ALA A 211 43.66 -21.37 6.79
N ASN A 212 44.64 -20.63 6.27
CA ASN A 212 46.08 -20.90 6.41
C ASN A 212 46.48 -22.30 5.92
N SER A 213 45.81 -22.79 4.87
CA SER A 213 46.01 -24.13 4.30
C SER A 213 47.22 -24.24 3.36
N GLY A 214 47.79 -23.10 2.96
CA GLY A 214 48.83 -22.99 1.93
C GLY A 214 48.30 -23.01 0.49
N ALA A 215 46.98 -23.00 0.31
CA ALA A 215 46.30 -22.97 -0.97
C ALA A 215 44.93 -22.28 -0.86
N ASP A 216 44.27 -22.16 -2.01
CA ASP A 216 42.87 -21.79 -2.16
C ASP A 216 41.93 -22.83 -1.53
N ALA A 217 40.81 -22.37 -0.94
CA ALA A 217 39.77 -23.29 -0.50
C ALA A 217 38.96 -23.82 -1.69
N PRO A 218 38.43 -25.06 -1.65
CA PRO A 218 37.87 -25.64 -2.87
C PRO A 218 36.51 -25.05 -3.23
N ASN A 219 36.33 -24.73 -4.51
CA ASN A 219 35.04 -24.33 -5.13
C ASN A 219 33.95 -25.44 -5.18
N VAL A 220 34.22 -26.63 -4.63
CA VAL A 220 33.28 -27.77 -4.67
C VAL A 220 33.12 -28.46 -3.32
N ARG A 221 31.86 -28.69 -2.93
CA ARG A 221 31.48 -29.30 -1.62
C ARG A 221 32.19 -30.62 -1.31
N THR A 222 32.39 -31.49 -2.30
CA THR A 222 33.02 -32.80 -2.08
C THR A 222 34.47 -32.68 -1.62
N SER A 223 35.16 -31.62 -2.05
CA SER A 223 36.56 -31.34 -1.72
C SER A 223 36.74 -30.42 -0.51
N ALA A 224 35.65 -29.90 0.07
CA ALA A 224 35.67 -28.89 1.13
C ALA A 224 36.71 -29.15 2.24
N LEU A 225 37.39 -28.08 2.67
CA LEU A 225 38.50 -28.14 3.61
C LEU A 225 38.01 -28.40 5.05
N LEU A 226 38.47 -29.47 5.68
CA LEU A 226 38.13 -29.81 7.07
C LEU A 226 38.87 -28.89 8.05
N LEU A 227 38.12 -28.13 8.85
CA LEU A 227 38.62 -27.21 9.86
C LEU A 227 38.40 -27.73 11.28
N ALA A 228 39.28 -27.31 12.19
CA ALA A 228 39.03 -27.39 13.62
C ALA A 228 38.23 -26.15 14.07
N PRO A 229 37.63 -26.14 15.27
CA PRO A 229 37.12 -24.91 15.85
C PRO A 229 38.23 -23.85 15.95
N GLY A 230 37.97 -22.63 15.48
CA GLY A 230 38.97 -21.59 15.34
C GLY A 230 38.48 -20.40 14.52
N THR A 231 39.38 -19.46 14.28
CA THR A 231 39.18 -18.26 13.45
C THR A 231 40.10 -18.36 12.24
N TYR A 232 39.52 -18.19 11.06
CA TYR A 232 40.15 -18.40 9.77
C TYR A 232 39.86 -17.21 8.86
N PHE A 233 40.82 -16.86 8.02
CA PHE A 233 40.61 -15.87 6.96
C PHE A 233 40.57 -16.58 5.62
N GLY A 234 39.74 -16.07 4.73
CA GLY A 234 39.74 -16.49 3.33
C GLY A 234 39.49 -15.31 2.40
N PHE A 235 39.63 -15.53 1.10
CA PHE A 235 39.44 -14.52 0.07
C PHE A 235 38.69 -15.14 -1.10
N VAL A 236 37.58 -14.54 -1.51
CA VAL A 236 36.81 -14.94 -2.70
C VAL A 236 36.88 -13.85 -3.78
N ASP A 237 36.72 -14.23 -5.05
CA ASP A 237 36.62 -13.31 -6.19
C ASP A 237 35.74 -13.83 -7.34
N MET A 238 35.72 -13.14 -8.49
CA MET A 238 34.88 -13.54 -9.63
C MET A 238 35.26 -14.90 -10.24
N ASN A 239 36.53 -15.30 -10.18
CA ASN A 239 37.02 -16.59 -10.67
C ASN A 239 37.06 -17.66 -9.59
N ASP A 240 36.91 -17.25 -8.34
CA ASP A 240 36.84 -18.06 -7.13
C ASP A 240 35.60 -17.67 -6.31
N PRO A 241 34.39 -17.99 -6.80
CA PRO A 241 33.16 -17.50 -6.22
C PRO A 241 32.77 -18.22 -4.92
N TYR A 242 33.38 -19.39 -4.62
CA TYR A 242 32.94 -20.26 -3.53
C TYR A 242 34.09 -20.82 -2.71
N ASP A 243 34.04 -20.58 -1.40
CA ASP A 243 34.91 -21.26 -0.45
C ASP A 243 34.15 -22.33 0.33
N TRP A 244 34.51 -23.60 0.12
CA TRP A 244 33.92 -24.71 0.86
C TRP A 244 34.79 -25.20 2.03
N TYR A 245 34.19 -25.19 3.22
CA TYR A 245 34.76 -25.73 4.45
C TYR A 245 33.91 -26.86 5.03
N LYS A 246 34.49 -27.62 5.97
CA LYS A 246 33.76 -28.61 6.78
C LYS A 246 34.19 -28.57 8.24
N ILE A 247 33.28 -28.90 9.14
CA ILE A 247 33.57 -29.12 10.56
C ILE A 247 32.94 -30.44 11.05
N GLN A 248 33.63 -31.13 11.95
CA GLN A 248 33.09 -32.33 12.59
C GLN A 248 32.23 -31.92 13.79
N ALA A 249 30.94 -32.27 13.75
CA ALA A 249 30.01 -32.07 14.87
C ALA A 249 29.33 -33.38 15.28
N THR A 250 28.91 -33.44 16.53
CA THR A 250 28.12 -34.53 17.11
C THR A 250 26.69 -34.06 17.30
N THR A 251 25.73 -34.96 17.11
CA THR A 251 24.30 -34.68 17.32
C THR A 251 24.06 -33.98 18.66
N GLY A 252 23.32 -32.88 18.63
CA GLY A 252 23.00 -32.02 19.79
C GLY A 252 24.00 -30.89 20.05
N GLN A 253 25.20 -30.90 19.48
CA GLN A 253 26.14 -29.76 19.60
C GLN A 253 25.64 -28.56 18.81
N GLY A 254 25.96 -27.35 19.28
CA GLY A 254 25.74 -26.12 18.51
C GLY A 254 26.91 -25.86 17.56
N ILE A 255 26.63 -25.72 16.27
CA ILE A 255 27.58 -25.27 15.26
C ILE A 255 27.44 -23.75 15.18
N ASN A 256 28.29 -23.03 15.92
CA ASN A 256 28.30 -21.59 15.92
C ASN A 256 29.29 -21.08 14.87
N VAL A 257 28.76 -20.37 13.87
CA VAL A 257 29.53 -19.79 12.78
C VAL A 257 29.34 -18.28 12.80
N SER A 258 30.44 -17.56 12.60
CA SER A 258 30.42 -16.12 12.35
C SER A 258 31.26 -15.85 11.11
N LEU A 259 30.64 -15.30 10.08
CA LEU A 259 31.30 -14.76 8.90
C LEU A 259 31.34 -13.24 9.07
N LYS A 260 32.54 -12.66 9.07
CA LYS A 260 32.73 -11.21 9.21
C LYS A 260 33.51 -10.66 8.05
N MET A 261 32.99 -9.60 7.45
CA MET A 261 33.58 -8.97 6.28
C MET A 261 33.41 -7.45 6.29
N LYS A 262 32.51 -6.87 7.09
CA LYS A 262 32.25 -5.42 7.09
C LYS A 262 33.53 -4.56 7.20
N ASP A 263 34.46 -4.99 8.05
CA ASP A 263 35.73 -4.29 8.30
C ASP A 263 36.89 -4.79 7.42
N LEU A 264 36.64 -5.78 6.54
CA LEU A 264 37.64 -6.45 5.70
C LEU A 264 37.35 -6.25 4.20
N SER A 265 36.15 -6.60 3.74
CA SER A 265 35.64 -6.38 2.38
C SER A 265 34.68 -5.21 2.39
N TYR A 266 35.19 -4.03 2.09
CA TYR A 266 34.42 -2.78 2.15
C TYR A 266 33.45 -2.69 0.98
N LEU A 267 32.16 -2.45 1.28
CA LEU A 267 31.11 -2.32 0.26
C LEU A 267 30.99 -3.60 -0.60
N THR A 268 31.06 -4.75 0.03
CA THR A 268 30.92 -6.08 -0.57
C THR A 268 30.30 -6.99 0.47
N ASP A 269 29.47 -7.91 0.02
CA ASP A 269 28.70 -8.81 0.86
C ASP A 269 28.95 -10.26 0.48
N PHE A 270 28.93 -11.14 1.47
CA PHE A 270 29.13 -12.59 1.29
C PHE A 270 28.09 -13.33 2.12
N ASP A 271 27.36 -14.24 1.49
CA ASP A 271 26.40 -15.08 2.18
C ASP A 271 27.06 -16.38 2.65
N LEU A 272 26.43 -17.03 3.62
CA LEU A 272 26.94 -18.21 4.30
C LEU A 272 25.92 -19.34 4.29
N GLN A 273 26.27 -20.51 3.78
CA GLN A 273 25.38 -21.67 3.77
C GLN A 273 25.89 -22.82 4.63
N LEU A 274 24.99 -23.53 5.32
CA LEU A 274 25.30 -24.72 6.11
C LEU A 274 24.56 -25.96 5.58
N TYR A 275 25.34 -27.00 5.30
CA TYR A 275 24.85 -28.29 4.85
C TYR A 275 25.11 -29.38 5.89
N ASN A 276 24.09 -30.21 6.14
CA ASN A 276 24.24 -31.37 7.00
C ASN A 276 25.12 -32.46 6.34
N PRO A 277 25.52 -33.52 7.08
CA PRO A 277 26.38 -34.57 6.54
C PRO A 277 25.80 -35.33 5.33
N ASN A 278 24.48 -35.28 5.13
CA ASN A 278 23.81 -35.86 3.97
C ASN A 278 23.82 -34.92 2.74
N GLY A 279 24.25 -33.67 2.92
CA GLY A 279 24.26 -32.65 1.87
C GLY A 279 22.95 -31.91 1.68
N VAL A 280 22.07 -31.93 2.69
CA VAL A 280 20.88 -31.09 2.71
C VAL A 280 21.28 -29.72 3.27
N LEU A 281 20.94 -28.65 2.56
CA LEU A 281 21.03 -27.28 3.05
C LEU A 281 20.04 -27.11 4.21
N VAL A 282 20.51 -26.64 5.36
CA VAL A 282 19.68 -26.51 6.57
C VAL A 282 19.63 -25.09 7.13
N PHE A 283 20.53 -24.21 6.68
CA PHE A 283 20.62 -22.82 7.12
C PHE A 283 21.37 -21.99 6.09
N GLU A 284 20.92 -20.75 5.92
CA GLU A 284 21.60 -19.69 5.16
C GLU A 284 21.66 -18.42 6.02
N GLY A 285 22.84 -17.83 6.10
CA GLY A 285 23.07 -16.47 6.59
C GLY A 285 23.05 -15.55 5.39
N ASN A 286 22.06 -14.66 5.38
CA ASN A 286 21.75 -13.77 4.26
C ASN A 286 21.69 -12.31 4.75
N GLN A 287 22.32 -11.98 5.88
CA GLN A 287 22.40 -10.60 6.35
C GLN A 287 23.27 -9.81 5.38
N TYR A 288 23.01 -8.52 5.21
CA TYR A 288 23.93 -7.67 4.46
C TYR A 288 25.12 -7.31 5.35
N TYR A 289 26.31 -7.77 5.00
CA TYR A 289 27.53 -7.90 5.80
C TYR A 289 27.51 -9.09 6.77
N ASP A 290 27.99 -8.89 8.00
CA ASP A 290 28.38 -9.98 8.89
C ASP A 290 27.22 -10.94 9.20
N ASP A 291 27.40 -12.23 8.90
CA ASP A 291 26.47 -13.29 9.30
C ASP A 291 26.91 -14.00 10.57
N VAL A 292 25.94 -14.29 11.46
CA VAL A 292 26.18 -15.07 12.68
C VAL A 292 25.01 -16.00 12.96
N PHE A 293 25.31 -17.28 13.21
CA PHE A 293 24.30 -18.24 13.64
C PHE A 293 24.85 -19.28 14.63
N ASN A 294 23.95 -20.03 15.27
CA ASN A 294 24.30 -21.16 16.13
C ASN A 294 23.36 -22.34 15.90
N TYR A 295 23.63 -23.21 14.93
CA TYR A 295 22.71 -24.25 14.47
C TYR A 295 22.87 -25.56 15.28
N PRO A 296 21.80 -26.22 15.73
CA PRO A 296 21.89 -27.49 16.44
C PRO A 296 22.14 -28.64 15.47
N ALA A 297 23.29 -29.33 15.58
CA ALA A 297 23.60 -30.47 14.73
C ALA A 297 22.57 -31.60 14.94
N ASP A 298 21.80 -31.93 13.91
CA ASP A 298 20.81 -33.00 13.93
C ASP A 298 21.46 -34.39 13.79
N ILE A 299 22.57 -34.47 13.07
CA ILE A 299 23.29 -35.69 12.73
C ILE A 299 24.78 -35.53 13.05
N THR A 300 25.36 -36.60 13.60
CA THR A 300 26.80 -36.70 13.84
C THR A 300 27.53 -36.91 12.51
N GLY A 301 28.47 -36.03 12.17
CA GLY A 301 29.19 -36.12 10.91
C GLY A 301 29.97 -34.85 10.56
N GLN A 302 30.43 -34.79 9.31
CA GLN A 302 31.05 -33.60 8.75
C GLN A 302 29.98 -32.70 8.14
N TRP A 303 29.84 -31.51 8.72
CA TRP A 303 28.95 -30.46 8.24
C TRP A 303 29.71 -29.56 7.29
N SER A 304 29.14 -29.25 6.13
CA SER A 304 29.81 -28.42 5.12
C SER A 304 29.31 -26.98 5.20
N ILE A 305 30.20 -26.03 5.01
CA ILE A 305 29.93 -24.60 5.02
C ILE A 305 30.38 -24.04 3.67
N ARG A 306 29.53 -23.24 3.04
CA ARG A 306 29.87 -22.48 1.82
C ARG A 306 29.90 -21.00 2.16
N VAL A 307 30.94 -20.30 1.75
CA VAL A 307 30.97 -18.83 1.70
C VAL A 307 30.90 -18.45 0.23
N ASP A 308 30.01 -17.54 -0.13
CA ASP A 308 29.80 -17.13 -1.52
C ASP A 308 29.46 -15.64 -1.65
N ILE A 309 29.74 -15.06 -2.81
CA ILE A 309 29.58 -13.62 -3.05
C ILE A 309 28.10 -13.28 -3.27
N PHE A 310 27.61 -12.22 -2.62
CA PHE A 310 26.24 -11.75 -2.77
C PHE A 310 26.14 -10.33 -3.34
N PRO A 311 25.25 -10.14 -4.34
CA PRO A 311 25.07 -10.97 -5.51
C PRO A 311 26.40 -11.14 -6.26
N GLY A 312 26.84 -12.39 -6.37
CA GLY A 312 28.03 -12.76 -7.12
C GLY A 312 27.79 -12.85 -8.63
N TRP A 313 28.85 -13.10 -9.37
CA TRP A 313 28.81 -13.22 -10.84
C TRP A 313 28.15 -14.49 -11.37
N VAL A 314 28.12 -15.54 -10.56
CA VAL A 314 27.59 -16.86 -10.95
C VAL A 314 26.11 -17.00 -10.59
N ASP A 315 25.70 -16.39 -9.47
CA ASP A 315 24.37 -16.57 -8.86
C ASP A 315 23.57 -15.25 -8.84
N CYS A 316 23.76 -14.36 -9.82
CA CYS A 316 22.97 -13.15 -9.93
C CYS A 316 21.53 -13.46 -10.40
N PRO A 317 20.51 -12.70 -9.94
CA PRO A 317 19.14 -12.85 -10.42
C PRO A 317 19.03 -12.80 -11.95
N HIS A 318 18.18 -13.65 -12.52
CA HIS A 318 17.80 -13.62 -13.94
C HIS A 318 16.67 -12.59 -14.09
N PRO A 319 16.64 -11.81 -15.19
CA PRO A 319 16.83 -12.21 -16.59
C PRO A 319 18.18 -11.83 -17.22
N THR A 320 18.68 -12.69 -18.11
CA THR A 320 20.03 -12.58 -18.71
C THR A 320 20.16 -11.61 -19.88
N GLU A 321 19.08 -10.92 -20.26
CA GLU A 321 19.09 -10.04 -21.45
C GLU A 321 19.71 -8.66 -21.20
N TRP A 322 19.80 -8.22 -19.94
CA TRP A 322 20.47 -6.99 -19.54
C TRP A 322 21.58 -7.25 -18.54
N SER A 323 22.47 -6.27 -18.41
CA SER A 323 23.54 -6.31 -17.43
C SER A 323 22.98 -6.16 -16.02
N TYR A 324 23.39 -7.07 -15.13
CA TYR A 324 23.14 -6.99 -13.70
C TYR A 324 24.41 -6.56 -12.97
N TYR A 325 24.28 -5.64 -12.01
CA TYR A 325 25.38 -5.22 -11.15
C TYR A 325 25.68 -6.32 -10.13
N SER A 326 26.62 -7.19 -10.47
CA SER A 326 27.19 -8.18 -9.56
C SER A 326 28.40 -7.60 -8.82
N TYR A 327 28.52 -7.96 -7.55
CA TYR A 327 29.63 -7.61 -6.68
C TYR A 327 30.75 -8.62 -6.81
N GLY A 328 31.85 -8.36 -6.09
CA GLY A 328 33.01 -9.20 -6.17
C GLY A 328 33.80 -9.32 -4.89
N SER A 329 35.08 -9.09 -5.03
CA SER A 329 36.14 -9.82 -4.35
C SER A 329 36.51 -9.25 -3.00
N GLY A 330 36.97 -10.10 -2.08
CA GLY A 330 37.59 -9.59 -0.85
C GLY A 330 37.84 -10.63 0.22
N ALA A 331 38.53 -10.19 1.28
CA ALA A 331 38.85 -11.03 2.42
C ALA A 331 37.70 -11.10 3.43
N TYR A 332 37.43 -12.28 3.96
CA TYR A 332 36.50 -12.48 5.06
C TYR A 332 37.18 -13.18 6.24
N ASN A 333 36.49 -13.16 7.38
CA ASN A 333 36.88 -13.83 8.61
C ASN A 333 35.79 -14.81 9.03
N LEU A 334 36.09 -16.10 8.94
CA LEU A 334 35.23 -17.21 9.34
C LEU A 334 35.66 -17.72 10.72
N THR A 335 34.80 -17.56 11.73
CA THR A 335 34.96 -18.16 13.05
C THR A 335 34.01 -19.34 13.21
N LEU A 336 34.56 -20.49 13.60
CA LEU A 336 33.85 -21.75 13.84
C LEU A 336 34.02 -22.18 15.30
N MET A 337 32.91 -22.38 16.00
CA MET A 337 32.89 -22.86 17.38
C MET A 337 31.88 -23.99 17.55
N LEU A 338 32.23 -24.99 18.36
CA LEU A 338 31.28 -26.02 18.80
C LEU A 338 30.82 -25.70 20.22
N GLN A 339 29.53 -25.46 20.36
CA GLN A 339 28.87 -25.22 21.64
C GLN A 339 28.17 -26.49 22.15
N THR A 340 27.79 -26.48 23.42
CA THR A 340 27.06 -27.60 24.05
C THR A 340 25.66 -27.80 23.45
N SER A 341 25.09 -26.77 22.86
CA SER A 341 23.77 -26.74 22.23
C SER A 341 23.68 -25.63 21.20
N GLY A 342 22.87 -25.82 20.16
CA GLY A 342 22.48 -24.79 19.19
C GLY A 342 21.04 -24.32 19.38
N VAL A 343 20.65 -23.27 18.66
CA VAL A 343 19.29 -22.75 18.53
C VAL A 343 18.95 -22.78 17.05
N ALA A 344 18.02 -23.65 16.66
CA ALA A 344 17.54 -23.63 15.29
C ALA A 344 16.84 -22.28 15.02
N PRO A 345 16.82 -21.80 13.77
CA PRO A 345 15.92 -20.73 13.39
C PRO A 345 14.49 -21.05 13.84
N PRO A 346 13.65 -20.04 14.13
CA PRO A 346 12.23 -20.26 14.34
C PRO A 346 11.69 -21.19 13.25
N GLY A 347 11.02 -22.27 13.65
CA GLY A 347 10.34 -23.12 12.67
C GLY A 347 9.12 -22.37 12.13
N PRO A 348 8.64 -22.70 10.92
CA PRO A 348 7.39 -22.13 10.42
C PRO A 348 6.25 -22.41 11.41
N ILE A 349 5.42 -21.40 11.66
CA ILE A 349 4.18 -21.60 12.41
C ILE A 349 3.30 -22.56 11.59
N PRO A 350 2.81 -23.66 12.17
CA PRO A 350 1.95 -24.60 11.45
C PRO A 350 0.76 -23.87 10.83
N GLN A 351 0.59 -24.02 9.52
CA GLN A 351 -0.60 -23.54 8.82
C GLN A 351 -1.78 -24.47 9.13
N PRO A 352 -3.03 -23.97 9.08
CA PRO A 352 -4.20 -24.83 9.21
C PRO A 352 -4.18 -25.94 8.14
N ASP A 353 -4.20 -27.19 8.59
CA ASP A 353 -4.27 -28.34 7.69
C ASP A 353 -5.62 -28.34 6.95
N MET A 354 -5.57 -28.46 5.63
CA MET A 354 -6.76 -28.62 4.80
C MET A 354 -6.62 -29.80 3.84
N THR A 355 -7.75 -30.41 3.50
CA THR A 355 -7.86 -31.56 2.62
C THR A 355 -8.54 -31.14 1.31
N PRO A 356 -7.79 -30.99 0.22
CA PRO A 356 -8.33 -30.66 -1.09
C PRO A 356 -9.30 -31.72 -1.60
N ILE A 357 -10.53 -31.32 -1.95
CA ILE A 357 -11.49 -32.12 -2.69
C ILE A 357 -11.25 -31.88 -4.18
N ALA A 358 -10.94 -32.91 -4.96
CA ALA A 358 -10.73 -32.77 -6.41
C ALA A 358 -12.07 -32.54 -7.17
N LYS A 359 -12.71 -31.39 -6.92
CA LYS A 359 -13.98 -30.96 -7.50
C LYS A 359 -13.96 -29.44 -7.68
N THR A 360 -14.73 -28.95 -8.65
CA THR A 360 -14.95 -27.52 -8.90
C THR A 360 -16.43 -27.30 -9.15
N TYR A 361 -17.06 -26.45 -8.32
CA TYR A 361 -18.45 -26.05 -8.50
C TYR A 361 -18.50 -24.82 -9.39
N LYS A 362 -19.36 -24.85 -10.41
CA LYS A 362 -19.49 -23.78 -11.40
C LYS A 362 -20.87 -23.15 -11.33
N ILE A 363 -20.92 -21.84 -11.29
CA ILE A 363 -22.13 -21.04 -11.24
C ILE A 363 -22.16 -20.16 -12.48
N THR A 364 -23.30 -20.06 -13.14
CA THR A 364 -23.47 -19.09 -14.22
C THR A 364 -23.86 -17.76 -13.61
N ASN A 365 -23.08 -16.71 -13.86
CA ASN A 365 -23.32 -15.37 -13.34
C ASN A 365 -24.71 -14.85 -13.76
N ASP A 366 -25.49 -14.35 -12.81
CA ASP A 366 -26.80 -13.72 -13.03
C ASP A 366 -26.84 -12.33 -12.39
N ALA A 367 -26.17 -11.36 -13.01
CA ALA A 367 -26.12 -9.97 -12.54
C ALA A 367 -27.50 -9.27 -12.41
N ALA A 368 -28.59 -9.89 -12.88
CA ALA A 368 -29.94 -9.33 -12.79
C ALA A 368 -30.70 -9.78 -11.54
N SER A 369 -30.20 -10.78 -10.80
CA SER A 369 -30.82 -11.28 -9.58
C SER A 369 -29.76 -11.76 -8.58
N THR A 370 -30.20 -12.37 -7.47
CA THR A 370 -29.28 -13.02 -6.52
C THR A 370 -29.46 -14.54 -6.47
N LYS A 371 -30.08 -15.13 -7.49
CA LYS A 371 -30.39 -16.57 -7.50
C LYS A 371 -29.13 -17.44 -7.55
N ASP A 372 -28.19 -17.05 -8.38
CA ASP A 372 -26.86 -17.63 -8.45
C ASP A 372 -26.12 -17.56 -7.11
N ASP A 373 -26.26 -16.45 -6.36
CA ASP A 373 -25.68 -16.30 -5.02
C ASP A 373 -26.33 -17.23 -3.98
N PHE A 374 -27.64 -17.44 -4.02
CA PHE A 374 -28.28 -18.45 -3.16
C PHE A 374 -27.89 -19.87 -3.59
N ALA A 375 -27.70 -20.14 -4.88
CA ALA A 375 -27.14 -21.42 -5.34
C ALA A 375 -25.69 -21.61 -4.85
N TYR A 376 -24.89 -20.54 -4.82
CA TYR A 376 -23.55 -20.50 -4.25
C TYR A 376 -23.57 -20.93 -2.78
N LEU A 377 -24.41 -20.29 -1.96
CA LEU A 377 -24.53 -20.59 -0.53
C LEU A 377 -24.83 -22.08 -0.27
N ALA A 378 -25.66 -22.71 -1.10
CA ALA A 378 -25.97 -24.13 -0.98
C ALA A 378 -24.79 -25.06 -1.30
N ALA A 379 -23.81 -24.60 -2.09
CA ALA A 379 -22.61 -25.38 -2.40
C ALA A 379 -21.55 -25.31 -1.30
N ILE A 380 -21.53 -24.25 -0.48
CA ILE A 380 -20.57 -24.06 0.61
C ILE A 380 -20.43 -25.32 1.49
N PRO A 381 -21.49 -25.90 2.09
CA PRO A 381 -21.33 -27.09 2.94
C PRO A 381 -20.86 -28.35 2.21
N ALA A 382 -20.83 -28.36 0.87
CA ALA A 382 -20.31 -29.46 0.06
C ALA A 382 -18.87 -29.23 -0.44
N CYS A 383 -18.32 -28.03 -0.21
CA CYS A 383 -17.00 -27.64 -0.70
C CYS A 383 -16.10 -27.02 0.37
N ASN A 384 -16.65 -26.54 1.47
CA ASN A 384 -15.95 -26.00 2.63
C ASN A 384 -16.67 -26.54 3.87
N TYR A 385 -16.10 -27.56 4.50
CA TYR A 385 -16.73 -28.18 5.67
C TYR A 385 -15.71 -28.84 6.59
N LEU A 386 -16.15 -29.09 7.83
CA LEU A 386 -15.40 -29.86 8.82
C LEU A 386 -15.99 -31.27 8.94
N ASP A 387 -15.14 -32.30 8.83
CA ASP A 387 -15.50 -33.69 9.12
C ASP A 387 -14.37 -34.39 9.88
N GLY A 388 -14.68 -34.98 11.02
CA GLY A 388 -13.68 -35.61 11.89
C GLY A 388 -12.57 -34.68 12.38
N GLY A 389 -12.83 -33.37 12.46
CA GLY A 389 -11.83 -32.35 12.81
C GLY A 389 -10.88 -31.97 11.67
N GLN A 390 -11.11 -32.48 10.45
CA GLN A 390 -10.36 -32.10 9.25
C GLN A 390 -11.20 -31.15 8.40
N ARG A 391 -10.54 -30.14 7.85
CA ARG A 391 -11.15 -29.19 6.91
C ARG A 391 -11.04 -29.71 5.49
N TYR A 392 -12.14 -29.68 4.75
CA TYR A 392 -12.19 -30.07 3.35
C TYR A 392 -12.54 -28.87 2.48
N LEU A 393 -11.77 -28.65 1.40
CA LEU A 393 -11.90 -27.48 0.55
C LEU A 393 -11.94 -27.81 -0.94
N ALA A 394 -12.84 -27.16 -1.68
CA ALA A 394 -12.90 -27.11 -3.14
C ALA A 394 -13.37 -25.72 -3.61
N PRO A 395 -12.94 -25.25 -4.78
CA PRO A 395 -13.37 -23.96 -5.32
C PRO A 395 -14.84 -23.98 -5.77
N ILE A 396 -15.53 -22.89 -5.47
CA ILE A 396 -16.76 -22.45 -6.16
C ILE A 396 -16.37 -21.26 -7.03
N ILE A 397 -16.67 -21.31 -8.32
CA ILE A 397 -16.37 -20.24 -9.27
C ILE A 397 -17.62 -19.82 -10.03
N TYR A 398 -17.68 -18.55 -10.38
CA TYR A 398 -18.64 -18.04 -11.36
C TYR A 398 -18.09 -18.25 -12.78
N THR A 399 -18.98 -18.15 -13.76
CA THR A 399 -18.66 -18.26 -15.19
C THR A 399 -19.55 -17.32 -15.97
N GLY A 400 -19.00 -16.68 -16.99
CA GLY A 400 -19.73 -15.74 -17.84
C GLY A 400 -19.85 -14.34 -17.23
N ASP A 401 -18.97 -13.97 -16.29
CA ASP A 401 -18.83 -12.58 -15.86
C ASP A 401 -17.80 -11.87 -16.75
N THR A 402 -18.31 -11.20 -17.78
CA THR A 402 -17.47 -10.45 -18.73
C THR A 402 -17.27 -8.99 -18.29
N THR A 403 -17.47 -8.67 -17.01
CA THR A 403 -17.22 -7.32 -16.49
C THR A 403 -15.74 -6.97 -16.69
N PRO A 404 -15.40 -5.85 -17.36
CA PRO A 404 -14.01 -5.44 -17.56
C PRO A 404 -13.31 -5.14 -16.24
N THR A 405 -12.05 -5.55 -16.11
CA THR A 405 -11.15 -5.17 -15.02
C THR A 405 -10.28 -3.99 -15.50
N ALA A 406 -10.92 -2.83 -15.74
CA ALA A 406 -10.27 -1.66 -16.33
C ALA A 406 -10.56 -0.38 -15.51
N TYR A 407 -9.51 0.36 -15.14
CA TYR A 407 -9.62 1.49 -14.19
C TYR A 407 -9.34 2.89 -14.79
N TYR A 408 -8.65 2.97 -15.93
CA TYR A 408 -8.09 4.26 -16.41
C TYR A 408 -8.54 4.71 -17.82
N ASP A 409 -8.61 3.80 -18.79
CA ASP A 409 -8.92 4.09 -20.21
C ASP A 409 -9.90 3.04 -20.80
N ASP A 410 -10.07 2.99 -22.13
CA ASP A 410 -10.98 2.11 -22.88
C ASP A 410 -11.01 0.66 -22.37
N GLU A 411 -12.19 0.23 -21.90
CA GLU A 411 -12.51 -1.08 -21.35
C GLU A 411 -12.08 -2.27 -22.23
N THR A 412 -11.89 -2.06 -23.54
CA THR A 412 -11.60 -3.15 -24.50
C THR A 412 -10.15 -3.65 -24.52
N SER A 413 -9.23 -3.00 -23.79
CA SER A 413 -7.78 -3.33 -23.80
C SER A 413 -7.31 -4.15 -22.59
N PHE A 414 -8.21 -4.52 -21.68
CA PHE A 414 -7.90 -5.16 -20.39
C PHE A 414 -8.63 -6.49 -20.23
N GLY A 415 -8.33 -7.19 -19.14
CA GLY A 415 -8.99 -8.43 -18.77
C GLY A 415 -10.45 -8.24 -18.34
N THR A 416 -11.06 -9.37 -18.00
CA THR A 416 -12.40 -9.46 -17.41
C THR A 416 -12.36 -10.27 -16.13
N VAL A 417 -13.43 -10.21 -15.34
CA VAL A 417 -13.57 -11.07 -14.15
C VAL A 417 -13.39 -12.56 -14.50
N ASP A 418 -13.92 -13.01 -15.65
CA ASP A 418 -13.70 -14.38 -16.14
C ASP A 418 -12.19 -14.70 -16.35
N ASP A 419 -11.35 -13.74 -16.72
CA ASP A 419 -9.89 -13.95 -16.84
C ASP A 419 -9.24 -14.13 -15.46
N THR A 420 -9.63 -13.33 -14.46
CA THR A 420 -9.24 -13.52 -13.06
C THR A 420 -9.66 -14.90 -12.54
N THR A 421 -10.89 -15.33 -12.86
CA THR A 421 -11.36 -16.69 -12.56
C THR A 421 -10.49 -17.75 -13.25
N GLN A 422 -10.05 -17.53 -14.49
CA GLN A 422 -9.20 -18.49 -15.19
C GLN A 422 -7.83 -18.64 -14.53
N TYR A 423 -7.22 -17.57 -14.01
CA TYR A 423 -5.98 -17.68 -13.25
C TYR A 423 -6.15 -18.57 -12.01
N LEU A 424 -7.25 -18.41 -11.26
CA LEU A 424 -7.57 -19.28 -10.12
C LEU A 424 -7.75 -20.74 -10.54
N VAL A 425 -8.49 -20.98 -11.63
CA VAL A 425 -8.72 -22.34 -12.16
C VAL A 425 -7.43 -22.98 -12.65
N ALA A 426 -6.54 -22.21 -13.30
CA ALA A 426 -5.25 -22.68 -13.78
C ALA A 426 -4.36 -23.13 -12.62
N ASP A 427 -4.23 -22.31 -11.58
CA ASP A 427 -3.44 -22.63 -10.39
C ASP A 427 -4.00 -23.87 -9.67
N TRP A 428 -5.32 -23.95 -9.52
CA TRP A 428 -5.97 -25.12 -8.91
C TRP A 428 -5.73 -26.42 -9.69
N ASN A 429 -5.87 -26.37 -11.01
CA ASN A 429 -5.62 -27.53 -11.87
C ASN A 429 -4.14 -27.95 -11.83
N ALA A 430 -3.22 -26.98 -11.83
CA ALA A 430 -1.79 -27.23 -11.72
C ALA A 430 -1.45 -27.92 -10.39
N TYR A 431 -2.02 -27.45 -9.27
CA TYR A 431 -1.88 -28.11 -7.97
C TYR A 431 -2.37 -29.56 -7.99
N LEU A 432 -3.59 -29.82 -8.48
CA LEU A 432 -4.13 -31.18 -8.54
C LEU A 432 -3.32 -32.11 -9.45
N ALA A 433 -2.73 -31.57 -10.52
CA ALA A 433 -1.89 -32.32 -11.46
C ALA A 433 -0.62 -32.87 -10.80
N ILE A 434 -0.06 -32.19 -9.78
CA ILE A 434 1.08 -32.70 -8.97
C ILE A 434 0.75 -34.08 -8.39
N PHE A 435 -0.52 -34.31 -8.05
CA PHE A 435 -1.01 -35.56 -7.47
C PHE A 435 -1.67 -36.49 -8.50
N GLY A 436 -1.58 -36.19 -9.80
CA GLY A 436 -2.21 -36.97 -10.87
C GLY A 436 -3.73 -36.97 -10.83
N LYS A 437 -4.34 -35.91 -10.27
CA LYS A 437 -5.80 -35.75 -10.17
C LYS A 437 -6.31 -34.72 -11.18
N THR A 438 -7.59 -34.84 -11.53
CA THR A 438 -8.33 -33.86 -12.34
C THR A 438 -9.62 -33.54 -11.58
N PRO A 439 -10.03 -32.27 -11.45
CA PRO A 439 -11.23 -31.96 -10.70
C PRO A 439 -12.50 -32.40 -11.44
N GLU A 440 -13.42 -33.02 -10.71
CA GLU A 440 -14.79 -33.18 -11.20
C GLU A 440 -15.44 -31.79 -11.31
N GLN A 441 -15.96 -31.44 -12.49
CA GLN A 441 -16.66 -30.16 -12.67
C GLN A 441 -18.16 -30.36 -12.51
N TYR A 442 -18.80 -29.51 -11.70
CA TYR A 442 -20.24 -29.57 -11.46
C TYR A 442 -20.88 -28.20 -11.58
N THR A 443 -21.69 -28.01 -12.62
CA THR A 443 -22.45 -26.77 -12.84
C THR A 443 -23.76 -26.80 -12.04
N LEU A 444 -24.00 -25.77 -11.24
CA LEU A 444 -25.19 -25.64 -10.41
C LEU A 444 -26.42 -25.25 -11.24
N ALA A 445 -27.60 -25.61 -10.76
CA ALA A 445 -28.86 -25.17 -11.35
C ALA A 445 -29.08 -23.66 -11.07
N ALA A 446 -29.75 -22.96 -12.00
CA ALA A 446 -30.04 -21.53 -11.85
C ALA A 446 -31.15 -21.24 -10.82
N ASP A 447 -31.99 -22.23 -10.47
CA ASP A 447 -32.98 -22.11 -9.41
C ASP A 447 -32.34 -22.53 -8.07
N PRO A 448 -32.30 -21.66 -7.04
CA PRO A 448 -31.57 -21.95 -5.81
C PRO A 448 -32.10 -23.18 -5.06
N ILE A 449 -33.43 -23.35 -5.03
CA ILE A 449 -34.10 -24.47 -4.36
C ILE A 449 -33.73 -25.79 -5.06
N GLN A 450 -33.74 -25.80 -6.40
CA GLN A 450 -33.32 -26.96 -7.18
C GLN A 450 -31.82 -27.24 -7.01
N ALA A 451 -30.97 -26.21 -7.06
CA ALA A 451 -29.53 -26.34 -6.88
C ALA A 451 -29.20 -26.97 -5.52
N ALA A 452 -29.79 -26.46 -4.44
CA ALA A 452 -29.61 -26.99 -3.09
C ALA A 452 -30.04 -28.46 -2.98
N ALA A 453 -31.19 -28.83 -3.55
CA ALA A 453 -31.67 -30.21 -3.55
C ALA A 453 -30.77 -31.16 -4.35
N ASP A 454 -30.24 -30.71 -5.49
CA ASP A 454 -29.36 -31.52 -6.34
C ASP A 454 -27.98 -31.72 -5.72
N ILE A 455 -27.39 -30.66 -5.14
CA ILE A 455 -26.15 -30.72 -4.36
C ILE A 455 -26.32 -31.70 -3.19
N ALA A 456 -27.38 -31.53 -2.39
CA ALA A 456 -27.64 -32.36 -1.23
C ALA A 456 -27.75 -33.85 -1.58
N GLN A 457 -28.47 -34.20 -2.66
CA GLN A 457 -28.63 -35.60 -3.10
C GLN A 457 -27.39 -36.18 -3.78
N LYS A 458 -26.50 -35.34 -4.31
CA LYS A 458 -25.28 -35.76 -4.99
C LYS A 458 -24.13 -36.00 -4.00
N ASP A 459 -23.96 -35.08 -3.05
CA ASP A 459 -22.77 -35.03 -2.19
C ASP A 459 -22.98 -35.73 -0.84
N TRP A 460 -24.23 -35.96 -0.42
CA TRP A 460 -24.56 -36.78 0.76
C TRP A 460 -25.25 -38.09 0.37
N THR A 461 -24.79 -39.19 0.95
CA THR A 461 -25.52 -40.47 0.84
C THR A 461 -26.75 -40.49 1.75
N THR A 462 -26.62 -39.96 2.96
CA THR A 462 -27.70 -39.80 3.95
C THR A 462 -27.36 -38.64 4.87
N SER A 463 -28.37 -37.93 5.37
CA SER A 463 -28.21 -37.02 6.51
C SER A 463 -29.49 -36.98 7.34
N GLN A 464 -29.38 -37.22 8.66
CA GLN A 464 -30.55 -37.14 9.54
C GLN A 464 -30.97 -35.71 9.85
N THR A 465 -30.04 -34.76 9.72
CA THR A 465 -30.24 -33.33 9.98
C THR A 465 -29.92 -32.54 8.71
N ALA A 466 -30.73 -31.54 8.39
CA ALA A 466 -30.43 -30.54 7.38
C ALA A 466 -30.49 -29.14 8.00
N VAL A 467 -29.70 -28.21 7.46
CA VAL A 467 -29.90 -26.79 7.77
C VAL A 467 -30.87 -26.24 6.73
N VAL A 468 -31.86 -25.47 7.19
CA VAL A 468 -32.90 -24.89 6.35
C VAL A 468 -32.90 -23.38 6.49
N ALA A 469 -33.06 -22.67 5.38
CA ALA A 469 -33.27 -21.23 5.33
C ALA A 469 -34.36 -20.88 4.30
N VAL A 470 -34.90 -19.67 4.37
CA VAL A 470 -35.84 -19.15 3.36
C VAL A 470 -35.04 -18.66 2.14
N ASP A 471 -35.43 -19.07 0.93
CA ASP A 471 -34.91 -18.49 -0.31
C ASP A 471 -35.39 -17.04 -0.45
N GLY A 472 -34.44 -16.11 -0.36
CA GLY A 472 -34.68 -14.68 -0.42
C GLY A 472 -34.56 -14.06 -1.81
N SER A 473 -34.13 -14.84 -2.81
CA SER A 473 -33.84 -14.34 -4.17
C SER A 473 -35.06 -13.75 -4.89
N GLY A 474 -36.27 -14.10 -4.43
CA GLY A 474 -37.53 -13.58 -4.96
C GLY A 474 -38.04 -12.30 -4.27
N PHE A 475 -37.41 -11.82 -3.20
CA PHE A 475 -37.83 -10.58 -2.55
C PHE A 475 -37.25 -9.36 -3.27
N GLU A 476 -38.12 -8.41 -3.60
CA GLU A 476 -37.73 -7.17 -4.28
C GLU A 476 -37.74 -5.98 -3.31
N ASP A 477 -36.78 -5.09 -3.50
CA ASP A 477 -36.74 -3.79 -2.83
C ASP A 477 -37.81 -2.84 -3.39
N THR A 478 -38.23 -1.87 -2.58
CA THR A 478 -39.19 -0.86 -3.03
C THR A 478 -38.47 0.38 -3.54
N VAL A 479 -38.67 0.74 -4.81
CA VAL A 479 -38.15 2.00 -5.39
C VAL A 479 -39.25 3.05 -5.44
N LYS A 480 -38.95 4.25 -4.94
CA LYS A 480 -39.88 5.39 -4.99
C LYS A 480 -39.20 6.66 -5.47
N THR A 481 -39.76 7.27 -6.51
CA THR A 481 -39.42 8.63 -6.90
C THR A 481 -39.90 9.63 -5.85
N VAL A 482 -38.97 10.19 -5.08
CA VAL A 482 -39.24 11.19 -4.04
C VAL A 482 -39.12 12.62 -4.55
N LEU A 483 -38.43 12.81 -5.68
CA LEU A 483 -38.33 14.10 -6.37
C LEU A 483 -38.38 13.88 -7.88
N LYS A 484 -39.21 14.66 -8.57
CA LYS A 484 -39.20 14.78 -10.03
C LYS A 484 -39.45 16.22 -10.41
N ARG A 485 -38.48 16.87 -11.07
CA ARG A 485 -38.55 18.29 -11.43
C ARG A 485 -38.00 18.49 -12.82
N THR A 486 -38.71 19.27 -13.63
CA THR A 486 -38.19 19.80 -14.89
C THR A 486 -38.09 21.30 -14.74
N ALA A 487 -36.93 21.85 -15.02
CA ALA A 487 -36.66 23.28 -14.91
C ALA A 487 -35.73 23.75 -16.03
N THR A 488 -35.54 25.06 -16.12
CA THR A 488 -34.52 25.66 -16.98
C THR A 488 -33.57 26.43 -16.08
N LEU A 489 -32.33 25.93 -15.97
CA LEU A 489 -31.30 26.59 -15.21
C LEU A 489 -30.92 27.90 -15.90
N LYS A 490 -31.09 29.01 -15.19
CA LYS A 490 -30.63 30.32 -15.67
C LYS A 490 -29.16 30.50 -15.32
N ARG A 491 -28.28 30.53 -16.32
CA ARG A 491 -26.86 30.72 -16.09
C ARG A 491 -26.57 32.13 -15.62
N GLN A 492 -26.09 32.24 -14.39
CA GLN A 492 -25.70 33.50 -13.78
C GLN A 492 -24.48 33.25 -12.90
N SER A 493 -23.43 34.04 -13.10
CA SER A 493 -22.22 34.01 -12.30
C SER A 493 -21.85 35.41 -11.80
N SER A 494 -21.06 35.49 -10.75
CA SER A 494 -20.50 36.74 -10.23
C SER A 494 -19.03 36.48 -9.90
N VAL A 495 -18.14 37.27 -10.49
CA VAL A 495 -16.69 37.19 -10.23
C VAL A 495 -16.27 38.41 -9.41
N GLU A 496 -15.55 38.18 -8.32
CA GLU A 496 -14.89 39.23 -7.55
C GLU A 496 -13.39 38.96 -7.47
N THR A 497 -12.57 39.94 -7.86
CA THR A 497 -11.11 39.85 -7.78
C THR A 497 -10.59 40.56 -6.54
N VAL A 498 -9.72 39.90 -5.77
CA VAL A 498 -9.11 40.42 -4.55
C VAL A 498 -7.59 40.30 -4.66
N ALA A 499 -6.86 41.39 -4.45
CA ALA A 499 -5.40 41.38 -4.42
C ALA A 499 -4.85 40.70 -3.15
N GLY A 500 -3.70 40.05 -3.25
CA GLY A 500 -3.11 39.26 -2.17
C GLY A 500 -2.68 40.03 -0.93
N ASP A 501 -2.53 41.36 -1.04
CA ASP A 501 -2.27 42.29 0.06
C ASP A 501 -3.52 43.09 0.49
N SER A 502 -4.71 42.69 0.01
CA SER A 502 -5.94 43.41 0.29
C SER A 502 -6.33 43.35 1.77
N THR A 503 -6.72 44.49 2.33
CA THR A 503 -7.30 44.59 3.68
C THR A 503 -8.63 43.83 3.85
N LYS A 504 -9.23 43.35 2.75
CA LYS A 504 -10.38 42.45 2.74
C LYS A 504 -10.04 41.04 3.23
N ILE A 505 -8.79 40.61 3.09
CA ILE A 505 -8.29 39.33 3.61
C ILE A 505 -8.08 39.48 5.12
N LYS A 506 -8.69 38.59 5.90
CA LYS A 506 -8.67 38.61 7.37
C LYS A 506 -8.00 37.36 7.90
N SER A 507 -7.30 37.49 9.03
CA SER A 507 -6.90 36.32 9.83
C SER A 507 -8.12 35.78 10.55
N ILE A 508 -8.41 34.49 10.37
CA ILE A 508 -9.55 33.79 10.94
C ILE A 508 -9.00 32.43 11.36
N GLY A 509 -9.08 32.03 12.63
CA GLY A 509 -8.73 30.65 13.06
C GLY A 509 -7.29 30.17 12.77
N GLY A 510 -6.32 31.08 12.60
CA GLY A 510 -4.92 30.74 12.30
C GLY A 510 -4.52 30.86 10.82
N SER A 511 -5.49 30.96 9.91
CA SER A 511 -5.24 31.15 8.46
C SER A 511 -5.78 32.48 7.95
N TYR A 512 -5.52 32.82 6.68
CA TYR A 512 -5.99 34.05 6.06
C TYR A 512 -7.09 33.77 5.04
N GLY A 513 -8.05 34.68 4.90
CA GLY A 513 -9.03 34.55 3.83
C GLY A 513 -10.01 35.70 3.69
N TYR A 514 -10.66 35.76 2.54
CA TYR A 514 -11.70 36.73 2.22
C TYR A 514 -13.09 36.14 2.54
N PRO A 515 -13.79 36.62 3.59
CA PRO A 515 -15.11 36.12 3.95
C PRO A 515 -16.19 36.63 3.00
N ILE A 516 -17.04 35.71 2.55
CA ILE A 516 -18.05 35.90 1.50
C ILE A 516 -19.38 35.32 1.98
N PHE A 517 -20.46 36.10 1.90
CA PHE A 517 -21.80 35.57 2.14
C PHE A 517 -22.39 34.96 0.86
N LEU A 518 -22.85 33.71 0.95
CA LEU A 518 -23.52 32.98 -0.13
C LEU A 518 -24.97 32.68 0.25
N GLY A 519 -25.88 33.42 -0.38
CA GLY A 519 -27.33 33.19 -0.28
C GLY A 519 -27.83 32.02 -1.15
N PRO A 520 -29.15 31.74 -1.12
CA PRO A 520 -29.77 30.54 -1.73
C PRO A 520 -29.51 30.36 -3.23
N LYS A 521 -29.30 31.46 -3.94
CA LYS A 521 -29.04 31.47 -5.38
C LYS A 521 -27.72 30.80 -5.74
N TRP A 522 -26.67 31.00 -4.93
CA TRP A 522 -25.32 30.55 -5.24
C TRP A 522 -25.17 29.09 -4.81
N CYS A 523 -24.85 28.21 -5.75
CA CYS A 523 -24.83 26.77 -5.57
C CYS A 523 -23.45 26.13 -5.76
N ALA A 524 -22.50 26.84 -6.37
CA ALA A 524 -21.09 26.46 -6.39
C ALA A 524 -20.20 27.69 -6.25
N LEU A 525 -18.99 27.44 -5.75
CA LEU A 525 -17.86 28.36 -5.79
C LEU A 525 -16.80 27.79 -6.72
N ASN A 526 -16.17 28.66 -7.48
CA ASN A 526 -14.89 28.38 -8.10
C ASN A 526 -13.92 29.48 -7.65
N ILE A 527 -12.76 29.07 -7.15
CA ILE A 527 -11.70 29.97 -6.70
C ILE A 527 -10.54 29.78 -7.67
N SER A 528 -10.00 30.89 -8.17
CA SER A 528 -8.80 30.85 -9.01
C SER A 528 -7.78 31.86 -8.55
N MET A 529 -6.50 31.50 -8.50
CA MET A 529 -5.40 32.39 -8.18
C MET A 529 -4.50 32.64 -9.38
N TYR A 530 -4.10 33.90 -9.55
CA TYR A 530 -3.24 34.35 -10.64
C TYR A 530 -2.06 35.14 -10.07
N GLY A 531 -0.85 34.93 -10.59
CA GLY A 531 0.38 35.66 -10.20
C GLY A 531 1.43 34.78 -9.50
N ALA A 532 2.64 35.31 -9.34
CA ALA A 532 3.84 34.55 -8.96
C ALA A 532 4.15 34.57 -7.45
N GLY A 533 3.11 34.64 -6.61
CA GLY A 533 3.25 34.91 -5.18
C GLY A 533 3.40 33.71 -4.25
N GLY A 534 3.32 32.47 -4.76
CA GLY A 534 3.49 31.24 -3.97
C GLY A 534 2.34 30.89 -3.02
N ALA A 535 1.23 31.64 -3.03
CA ALA A 535 0.09 31.42 -2.14
C ALA A 535 -0.79 30.24 -2.57
N THR A 536 -1.30 29.49 -1.59
CA THR A 536 -2.16 28.30 -1.76
C THR A 536 -3.63 28.61 -1.51
N PRO A 537 -4.51 28.55 -2.54
CA PRO A 537 -5.93 28.83 -2.38
C PRO A 537 -6.62 27.74 -1.58
N THR A 538 -7.57 28.15 -0.76
CA THR A 538 -8.45 27.24 -0.03
C THR A 538 -9.90 27.73 -0.10
N ILE A 539 -10.86 26.81 0.00
CA ILE A 539 -12.29 27.11 0.14
C ILE A 539 -12.72 26.58 1.51
N GLY A 540 -13.33 27.43 2.34
CA GLY A 540 -13.81 27.03 3.67
C GLY A 540 -15.21 27.55 3.98
N ALA A 541 -16.01 26.79 4.74
CA ALA A 541 -17.31 27.24 5.26
C ALA A 541 -17.26 27.52 6.78
N ILE A 542 -17.38 28.78 7.23
CA ILE A 542 -17.14 29.14 8.66
C ILE A 542 -18.28 28.75 9.61
N LEU A 543 -19.54 28.75 9.16
CA LEU A 543 -20.70 28.69 10.06
C LEU A 543 -21.36 27.30 10.18
N THR A 544 -20.74 26.26 9.65
CA THR A 544 -21.24 24.89 9.77
C THR A 544 -20.50 24.18 10.89
N LEU A 545 -21.24 23.37 11.64
CA LEU A 545 -20.74 22.61 12.81
C LEU A 545 -19.68 21.57 12.46
N TYR A 546 -19.44 21.40 11.17
CA TYR A 546 -18.37 20.66 10.53
C TYR A 546 -18.02 21.46 9.28
N MET A 547 -16.73 21.68 9.01
CA MET A 547 -16.30 22.55 7.93
C MET A 547 -16.07 21.75 6.64
N THR A 548 -16.63 22.26 5.56
CA THR A 548 -16.17 21.95 4.21
C THR A 548 -14.83 22.62 3.99
N LEU A 549 -13.88 21.86 3.46
CA LEU A 549 -12.59 22.33 2.98
C LEU A 549 -12.35 21.80 1.57
N ALA A 550 -11.67 22.61 0.76
CA ALA A 550 -10.95 22.16 -0.43
C ALA A 550 -9.70 23.02 -0.56
N GLN A 551 -8.63 22.45 -1.09
CA GLN A 551 -7.34 23.14 -1.29
C GLN A 551 -6.75 22.79 -2.67
N ASP A 552 -5.90 23.66 -3.21
CA ASP A 552 -5.05 23.37 -4.39
C ASP A 552 -3.60 23.63 -3.94
N TRP A 553 -3.01 22.54 -3.43
CA TRP A 553 -1.82 22.47 -2.59
C TRP A 553 -0.66 21.80 -3.32
N TRP A 554 -0.89 21.24 -4.51
CA TRP A 554 0.19 20.66 -5.29
C TRP A 554 1.27 21.71 -5.64
N PRO A 555 2.55 21.45 -5.36
CA PRO A 555 3.63 22.43 -5.42
C PRO A 555 3.84 23.02 -6.82
N ILE A 556 3.79 24.36 -6.87
CA ILE A 556 4.33 25.19 -7.96
C ILE A 556 5.71 25.76 -7.58
N PRO A 557 6.78 24.95 -7.52
CA PRO A 557 8.12 25.46 -7.84
C PRO A 557 8.71 24.80 -9.09
N ASN A 558 8.35 23.55 -9.42
CA ASN A 558 9.04 22.78 -10.46
C ASN A 558 8.28 22.70 -11.79
N ASP A 559 6.95 22.92 -11.80
CA ASP A 559 6.17 22.84 -13.04
C ASP A 559 6.02 24.17 -13.79
N VAL A 560 6.07 25.34 -13.14
CA VAL A 560 6.31 26.66 -13.80
C VAL A 560 6.27 27.74 -12.75
N THR A 561 7.15 28.73 -12.83
CA THR A 561 7.08 29.94 -12.01
C THR A 561 5.87 30.85 -12.32
N VAL A 562 4.96 30.47 -13.25
CA VAL A 562 3.92 31.37 -13.78
C VAL A 562 2.70 30.62 -14.38
N GLY A 563 1.90 29.91 -13.58
CA GLY A 563 0.61 29.31 -14.02
C GLY A 563 -0.56 29.70 -13.10
N PRO A 564 -1.79 29.91 -13.62
CA PRO A 564 -2.96 30.12 -12.78
C PRO A 564 -3.37 28.83 -12.06
N ARG A 565 -3.72 28.95 -10.79
CA ARG A 565 -4.36 27.92 -9.97
C ARG A 565 -5.87 28.05 -10.14
N ASP A 566 -6.51 27.28 -11.03
CA ASP A 566 -7.90 27.51 -11.46
C ASP A 566 -8.84 26.29 -11.38
N ASP A 567 -8.37 25.22 -10.74
CA ASP A 567 -9.02 23.91 -10.69
C ASP A 567 -9.97 23.72 -9.49
N MET A 568 -9.96 24.63 -8.51
CA MET A 568 -10.89 24.59 -7.38
C MET A 568 -12.35 24.89 -7.79
N PHE A 569 -13.20 23.88 -7.73
CA PHE A 569 -14.65 23.98 -7.85
C PHE A 569 -15.29 23.24 -6.67
N TYR A 570 -16.24 23.84 -5.96
CA TYR A 570 -16.89 23.20 -4.82
C TYR A 570 -18.38 23.55 -4.74
N PRO A 571 -19.29 22.57 -4.52
CA PRO A 571 -20.71 22.84 -4.33
C PRO A 571 -20.95 23.56 -3.01
N VAL A 572 -21.69 24.67 -3.03
CA VAL A 572 -22.12 25.38 -1.81
C VAL A 572 -23.14 24.51 -1.08
N ASN A 573 -22.69 23.54 -0.30
CA ASN A 573 -23.53 22.58 0.41
C ASN A 573 -24.52 23.26 1.37
N ARG A 574 -24.09 24.36 2.03
CA ARG A 574 -24.93 25.19 2.89
C ARG A 574 -24.79 26.68 2.59
N MET A 575 -25.93 27.38 2.65
CA MET A 575 -25.95 28.84 2.63
C MET A 575 -25.28 29.38 3.90
N GLY A 576 -24.52 30.46 3.78
CA GLY A 576 -23.83 31.04 4.93
C GLY A 576 -22.59 31.84 4.55
N ILE A 577 -21.68 31.96 5.51
CA ILE A 577 -20.39 32.62 5.32
C ILE A 577 -19.37 31.55 4.89
N TRP A 578 -18.81 31.78 3.71
CA TRP A 578 -17.70 31.02 3.12
C TRP A 578 -16.45 31.90 3.08
N VAL A 579 -15.32 31.28 2.83
CA VAL A 579 -14.01 31.92 2.76
C VAL A 579 -13.32 31.45 1.49
N ALA A 580 -12.78 32.41 0.74
CA ALA A 580 -11.71 32.16 -0.20
C ALA A 580 -10.39 32.43 0.54
N GLY A 581 -9.73 31.35 0.97
CA GLY A 581 -8.59 31.38 1.88
C GLY A 581 -7.24 31.33 1.15
N THR A 582 -6.19 31.60 1.93
CA THR A 582 -4.79 31.64 1.52
C THR A 582 -3.90 31.39 2.75
N ASP A 583 -2.73 30.80 2.53
CA ASP A 583 -1.70 30.56 3.56
C ASP A 583 -0.87 31.82 3.86
N ILE A 584 -0.69 32.70 2.88
CA ILE A 584 0.09 33.95 3.01
C ILE A 584 -0.69 35.18 2.51
N VAL A 585 -0.26 36.37 2.96
CA VAL A 585 -0.81 37.68 2.55
C VAL A 585 0.32 38.56 2.04
N THR A 586 0.55 38.53 0.73
CA THR A 586 1.66 39.24 0.06
C THR A 586 1.16 39.89 -1.24
N PRO A 587 1.78 40.99 -1.70
CA PRO A 587 1.51 41.51 -3.03
C PRO A 587 2.05 40.55 -4.11
N GLY A 588 1.54 40.66 -5.34
CA GLY A 588 2.05 39.91 -6.50
C GLY A 588 1.13 38.80 -7.02
N TRP A 589 -0.04 38.62 -6.41
CA TRP A 589 -1.07 37.69 -6.86
C TRP A 589 -2.49 38.21 -6.58
N THR A 590 -3.48 37.62 -7.25
CA THR A 590 -4.91 37.92 -7.07
C THR A 590 -5.74 36.65 -6.98
N ILE A 591 -6.74 36.64 -6.09
CA ILE A 591 -7.80 35.62 -6.05
C ILE A 591 -9.02 36.13 -6.84
N ASN A 592 -9.52 35.31 -7.76
CA ASN A 592 -10.84 35.43 -8.38
C ASN A 592 -11.83 34.50 -7.66
N VAL A 593 -12.87 35.09 -7.09
CA VAL A 593 -13.98 34.39 -6.44
C VAL A 593 -15.16 34.36 -7.40
N THR A 594 -15.43 33.20 -8.00
CA THR A 594 -16.54 32.98 -8.92
C THR A 594 -17.70 32.30 -8.20
N LYS A 595 -18.80 33.02 -8.01
CA LYS A 595 -20.07 32.46 -7.49
C LYS A 595 -20.92 31.99 -8.66
N ILE A 596 -21.38 30.75 -8.62
CA ILE A 596 -22.16 30.14 -9.71
C ILE A 596 -23.58 29.86 -9.22
N ALA A 597 -24.58 30.34 -9.98
CA ALA A 597 -25.98 30.11 -9.66
C ALA A 597 -26.40 28.69 -10.02
N GLY A 598 -27.27 28.11 -9.19
CA GLY A 598 -27.83 26.77 -9.36
C GLY A 598 -29.23 26.69 -8.76
N ASP A 599 -29.82 25.50 -8.83
CA ASP A 599 -31.10 25.18 -8.21
C ASP A 599 -30.90 24.20 -7.05
N ARG A 600 -31.73 24.34 -6.01
CA ARG A 600 -31.71 23.46 -4.82
C ARG A 600 -33.07 22.83 -4.62
N TYR A 601 -33.09 21.52 -4.46
CA TYR A 601 -34.30 20.76 -4.20
C TYR A 601 -34.15 19.95 -2.93
N ARG A 602 -35.17 19.99 -2.07
CA ARG A 602 -35.19 19.22 -0.83
C ARG A 602 -36.12 18.03 -0.96
N PHE A 603 -35.70 16.91 -0.42
CA PHE A 603 -36.48 15.68 -0.35
C PHE A 603 -36.19 14.97 0.98
N LYS A 604 -37.09 14.10 1.42
CA LYS A 604 -37.00 13.42 2.72
C LYS A 604 -36.65 11.96 2.52
N VAL A 605 -35.64 11.49 3.26
CA VAL A 605 -35.35 10.06 3.45
C VAL A 605 -35.92 9.67 4.81
N ALA A 606 -36.83 8.69 4.80
CA ALA A 606 -37.58 8.28 5.99
C ALA A 606 -36.98 7.06 6.68
N ASN A 607 -36.25 6.22 5.94
CA ASN A 607 -35.57 5.03 6.42
C ASN A 607 -34.09 5.15 6.05
N ALA A 608 -33.18 4.95 7.02
CA ALA A 608 -31.75 4.90 6.74
C ALA A 608 -31.38 3.61 5.99
N ASP A 609 -32.23 2.59 6.11
CA ASP A 609 -32.13 1.42 5.26
C ASP A 609 -32.66 1.67 3.84
N SER A 610 -32.01 2.57 3.12
CA SER A 610 -32.33 2.92 1.75
C SER A 610 -31.05 3.29 0.97
N VAL A 611 -31.17 3.51 -0.33
CA VAL A 611 -30.16 4.06 -1.25
C VAL A 611 -30.79 5.24 -1.97
N ILE A 612 -30.03 6.32 -2.17
CA ILE A 612 -30.48 7.49 -2.93
C ILE A 612 -29.80 7.47 -4.29
N ASN A 613 -30.57 7.48 -5.37
CA ASN A 613 -30.06 7.67 -6.73
C ASN A 613 -30.67 8.95 -7.32
N ALA A 614 -29.83 9.92 -7.65
CA ALA A 614 -30.24 11.16 -8.29
C ALA A 614 -29.79 11.16 -9.75
N GLN A 615 -30.75 11.19 -10.68
CA GLN A 615 -30.51 11.22 -12.11
C GLN A 615 -30.88 12.58 -12.70
N LEU A 616 -29.91 13.26 -13.28
CA LEU A 616 -30.08 14.47 -14.06
C LEU A 616 -30.06 14.13 -15.55
N THR A 617 -30.99 14.70 -16.31
CA THR A 617 -31.10 14.52 -17.77
C THR A 617 -31.32 15.84 -18.49
N THR A 618 -30.72 16.00 -19.66
CA THR A 618 -30.90 17.13 -20.58
C THR A 618 -31.16 16.63 -22.00
N THR A 619 -31.79 17.45 -22.83
CA THR A 619 -32.05 17.10 -24.25
C THR A 619 -30.81 17.22 -25.13
N GLU A 620 -29.90 18.12 -24.76
CA GLU A 620 -28.63 18.37 -25.44
C GLU A 620 -27.51 18.22 -24.41
N ALA A 621 -26.31 17.86 -24.86
CA ALA A 621 -25.16 17.73 -23.99
C ALA A 621 -24.89 19.04 -23.21
N SER A 622 -24.65 18.93 -21.91
CA SER A 622 -24.47 20.05 -20.99
C SER A 622 -23.41 19.74 -19.93
N ASP A 623 -23.01 20.74 -19.17
CA ASP A 623 -22.05 20.65 -18.07
C ASP A 623 -22.73 20.62 -16.68
N LEU A 624 -24.02 20.29 -16.64
CA LEU A 624 -24.80 20.34 -15.41
C LEU A 624 -24.49 19.14 -14.52
N LEU A 625 -24.13 19.41 -13.28
CA LEU A 625 -23.86 18.38 -12.28
C LEU A 625 -25.00 18.35 -11.25
N VAL A 626 -25.23 17.19 -10.62
CA VAL A 626 -26.06 17.06 -9.43
C VAL A 626 -25.22 16.65 -8.22
N PHE A 627 -25.43 17.32 -7.08
CA PHE A 627 -24.78 17.01 -5.80
C PHE A 627 -25.81 16.62 -4.74
N LEU A 628 -25.48 15.66 -3.88
CA LEU A 628 -26.30 15.22 -2.76
C LEU A 628 -25.69 15.66 -1.44
N ILE A 629 -26.46 16.43 -0.68
CA ILE A 629 -26.07 16.96 0.64
C ILE A 629 -26.95 16.33 1.71
N ASP A 630 -26.31 15.77 2.74
CA ASP A 630 -27.01 15.14 3.85
C ASP A 630 -27.73 16.15 4.76
N PRO A 631 -28.59 15.70 5.69
CA PRO A 631 -29.30 16.57 6.62
C PRO A 631 -28.37 17.44 7.49
N GLN A 632 -27.15 16.98 7.76
CA GLN A 632 -26.11 17.61 8.57
C GLN A 632 -25.26 18.60 7.77
N GLY A 633 -25.44 18.66 6.45
CA GLY A 633 -24.80 19.58 5.53
C GLY A 633 -23.56 19.05 4.85
N ASN A 634 -23.19 17.79 5.03
CA ASN A 634 -22.00 17.22 4.40
C ASN A 634 -22.30 16.88 2.95
N LEU A 635 -21.30 17.04 2.10
CA LEU A 635 -21.34 16.53 0.73
C LEU A 635 -21.19 15.01 0.78
N ARG A 636 -22.07 14.28 0.10
CA ARG A 636 -22.08 12.81 0.08
C ARG A 636 -21.95 12.21 -1.31
N ALA A 637 -22.28 12.96 -2.36
CA ALA A 637 -22.12 12.53 -3.74
C ALA A 637 -22.19 13.71 -4.72
N PRO A 638 -21.61 13.57 -5.93
CA PRO A 638 -20.69 12.52 -6.33
C PRO A 638 -19.36 12.62 -5.58
N THR A 639 -18.62 11.52 -5.49
CA THR A 639 -17.20 11.53 -5.09
C THR A 639 -16.36 11.97 -6.30
N MET A 640 -15.25 12.68 -6.09
CA MET A 640 -14.32 12.96 -7.20
C MET A 640 -13.66 11.66 -7.66
N PRO A 641 -13.48 11.44 -8.98
CA PRO A 641 -12.83 10.23 -9.47
C PRO A 641 -11.37 10.16 -9.00
N ALA A 642 -10.89 8.93 -8.78
CA ALA A 642 -9.49 8.67 -8.42
C ALA A 642 -8.53 9.07 -9.55
N TRP A 643 -8.97 8.97 -10.81
CA TRP A 643 -8.18 9.33 -11.99
C TRP A 643 -8.86 10.39 -12.88
N ASN A 644 -8.07 11.20 -13.57
CA ASN A 644 -8.55 12.22 -14.49
C ASN A 644 -7.55 12.48 -15.63
N GLY A 645 -8.03 12.43 -16.88
CA GLY A 645 -7.24 12.66 -18.10
C GLY A 645 -6.89 11.36 -18.85
N PRO A 646 -6.35 11.44 -20.07
CA PRO A 646 -5.88 10.26 -20.80
C PRO A 646 -4.58 9.73 -20.18
N VAL A 647 -4.31 8.43 -20.27
CA VAL A 647 -3.00 7.88 -19.88
C VAL A 647 -2.00 8.00 -21.03
N ASN A 648 -0.83 8.60 -20.79
CA ASN A 648 0.25 8.68 -21.78
C ASN A 648 0.88 7.29 -22.05
N PRO A 649 1.61 7.11 -23.17
CA PRO A 649 2.38 5.90 -23.45
C PRO A 649 3.30 5.50 -22.27
N ILE A 650 3.65 4.21 -22.18
CA ILE A 650 4.60 3.72 -21.16
C ILE A 650 5.93 4.49 -21.23
N HIS A 651 6.53 4.76 -20.07
CA HIS A 651 7.74 5.60 -19.90
C HIS A 651 7.55 7.10 -20.18
N VAL A 652 6.32 7.57 -20.40
CA VAL A 652 6.00 8.99 -20.62
C VAL A 652 5.19 9.55 -19.44
N TRP A 653 5.71 10.61 -18.84
CA TRP A 653 5.12 11.23 -17.66
C TRP A 653 3.80 11.96 -17.93
N ASN A 654 2.84 11.82 -17.01
CA ASN A 654 1.59 12.59 -17.03
C ASN A 654 1.81 13.94 -16.35
N GLY A 655 1.93 15.03 -17.11
CA GLY A 655 1.87 16.41 -16.57
C GLY A 655 3.18 17.14 -16.28
N LEU A 656 4.36 16.51 -16.46
CA LEU A 656 5.68 17.18 -16.37
C LEU A 656 5.99 18.03 -17.61
N GLU A 657 5.69 17.52 -18.80
CA GLU A 657 5.85 18.25 -20.05
C GLU A 657 4.66 19.16 -20.29
N ASN A 658 4.62 20.33 -19.63
CA ASN A 658 3.53 21.32 -19.71
C ASN A 658 2.93 21.47 -21.12
N PRO A 659 1.83 20.79 -21.43
CA PRO A 659 1.09 21.09 -22.64
C PRO A 659 0.33 22.39 -22.36
N PRO A 660 0.05 23.22 -23.38
CA PRO A 660 -0.78 24.41 -23.22
C PRO A 660 -2.16 24.16 -22.58
N ALA A 661 -2.62 22.91 -22.53
CA ALA A 661 -3.75 22.44 -21.73
C ALA A 661 -3.31 21.19 -20.93
N ASN A 662 -3.42 21.23 -19.60
CA ASN A 662 -3.14 20.10 -18.72
C ASN A 662 -4.47 19.44 -18.29
N PRO A 663 -4.90 18.36 -18.96
CA PRO A 663 -6.18 17.71 -18.66
C PRO A 663 -6.19 17.00 -17.31
N TRP A 664 -5.03 16.71 -16.73
CA TRP A 664 -4.87 15.92 -15.51
C TRP A 664 -5.16 16.72 -14.23
N ARG A 665 -4.91 18.04 -14.23
CA ARG A 665 -5.01 18.88 -13.02
C ARG A 665 -6.42 19.12 -12.50
N CYS A 666 -7.44 18.94 -13.32
CA CYS A 666 -8.78 19.37 -12.96
C CYS A 666 -9.84 18.44 -13.51
N TRP A 667 -10.66 17.87 -12.61
CA TRP A 667 -11.85 17.15 -13.02
C TRP A 667 -12.87 18.12 -13.63
N ARG A 668 -13.03 17.99 -14.95
CA ARG A 668 -13.99 18.73 -15.78
C ARG A 668 -14.74 17.71 -16.66
N PRO A 669 -15.86 17.14 -16.16
CA PRO A 669 -16.64 16.19 -16.93
C PRO A 669 -16.97 16.72 -18.33
N ALA A 670 -16.84 15.87 -19.35
CA ALA A 670 -17.24 16.22 -20.71
C ALA A 670 -18.74 16.56 -20.76
N PRO A 671 -19.18 17.41 -21.70
CA PRO A 671 -20.60 17.69 -21.87
C PRO A 671 -21.42 16.40 -22.06
N HIS A 672 -22.48 16.24 -21.28
CA HIS A 672 -23.26 15.02 -21.20
C HIS A 672 -24.76 15.31 -21.20
N THR A 673 -25.55 14.33 -21.63
CA THR A 673 -27.02 14.38 -21.53
C THR A 673 -27.53 13.80 -20.23
N GLU A 674 -26.70 13.05 -19.51
CA GLU A 674 -27.06 12.36 -18.26
C GLU A 674 -25.93 12.49 -17.25
N PHE A 675 -26.27 12.75 -15.99
CA PHE A 675 -25.34 12.76 -14.86
C PHE A 675 -26.03 12.21 -13.62
N SER A 676 -25.39 11.30 -12.91
CA SER A 676 -25.93 10.68 -11.71
C SER A 676 -25.07 10.96 -10.47
N ALA A 677 -25.70 10.88 -9.31
CA ALA A 677 -25.04 10.88 -8.01
C ALA A 677 -25.77 9.91 -7.09
N GLU A 678 -25.03 9.01 -6.44
CA GLU A 678 -25.59 7.95 -5.60
C GLU A 678 -25.05 7.99 -4.17
N VAL A 679 -25.88 7.63 -3.21
CA VAL A 679 -25.52 7.43 -1.80
C VAL A 679 -26.08 6.10 -1.33
N LEU A 680 -25.22 5.10 -1.15
CA LEU A 680 -25.56 3.76 -0.65
C LEU A 680 -25.99 3.74 0.82
N HIS A 681 -25.34 4.55 1.67
CA HIS A 681 -25.60 4.58 3.12
C HIS A 681 -26.14 5.94 3.60
N PRO A 682 -27.38 6.33 3.23
CA PRO A 682 -27.95 7.62 3.60
C PRO A 682 -28.48 7.64 5.04
N GLU A 683 -28.26 8.75 5.74
CA GLU A 683 -28.94 9.02 7.01
C GLU A 683 -30.41 9.44 6.81
N THR A 684 -31.26 9.18 7.82
CA THR A 684 -32.63 9.71 7.82
C THR A 684 -32.63 11.24 7.93
N GLY A 685 -33.54 11.90 7.20
CA GLY A 685 -33.73 13.34 7.34
C GLY A 685 -34.04 14.06 6.04
N LEU A 686 -33.81 15.37 6.04
CA LEU A 686 -34.09 16.25 4.92
C LEU A 686 -32.82 16.48 4.09
N TRP A 687 -32.72 15.78 2.98
CA TRP A 687 -31.63 15.87 2.03
C TRP A 687 -31.82 17.04 1.06
N THR A 688 -30.72 17.50 0.48
CA THR A 688 -30.73 18.53 -0.58
C THR A 688 -29.99 18.03 -1.81
N ALA A 689 -30.67 18.01 -2.96
CA ALA A 689 -30.06 17.90 -4.28
C ALA A 689 -29.75 19.30 -4.82
N ILE A 690 -28.52 19.52 -5.29
CA ILE A 690 -28.08 20.79 -5.90
C ILE A 690 -27.80 20.52 -7.38
N VAL A 691 -28.44 21.26 -8.27
CA VAL A 691 -28.14 21.23 -9.71
C VAL A 691 -27.40 22.52 -10.08
N VAL A 692 -26.18 22.39 -10.61
CA VAL A 692 -25.31 23.54 -10.87
C VAL A 692 -24.41 23.25 -12.08
N PRO A 693 -24.08 24.24 -12.93
CA PRO A 693 -23.17 24.02 -14.06
C PRO A 693 -21.72 23.98 -13.57
N ARG A 694 -20.91 23.13 -14.19
CA ARG A 694 -19.46 23.11 -13.98
C ARG A 694 -18.79 24.42 -14.43
N ASP A 695 -19.29 25.02 -15.51
CA ASP A 695 -18.75 26.26 -16.08
C ASP A 695 -19.65 27.48 -15.79
N PRO A 696 -19.08 28.63 -15.38
CA PRO A 696 -19.84 29.84 -15.06
C PRO A 696 -20.45 30.54 -16.28
N GLY A 697 -20.00 30.24 -17.50
CA GLY A 697 -20.50 30.77 -18.78
C GLY A 697 -21.51 29.84 -19.45
N GLY A 698 -21.96 30.14 -20.69
CA GLY A 698 -22.83 29.25 -21.49
C GLY A 698 -24.31 29.67 -21.58
N THR A 699 -25.13 28.87 -22.27
CA THR A 699 -26.56 29.11 -22.46
C THR A 699 -27.41 28.54 -21.32
N ASN A 700 -28.62 29.07 -21.13
CA ASN A 700 -29.59 28.47 -20.22
C ASN A 700 -29.94 27.05 -20.67
N THR A 701 -29.94 26.10 -19.73
CA THR A 701 -30.10 24.68 -20.03
C THR A 701 -31.38 24.16 -19.40
N LYS A 702 -32.22 23.49 -20.19
CA LYS A 702 -33.40 22.78 -19.69
C LYS A 702 -32.97 21.38 -19.22
N TYR A 703 -33.38 21.01 -18.02
CA TYR A 703 -33.05 19.73 -17.43
C TYR A 703 -34.25 19.10 -16.73
N SER A 704 -34.19 17.78 -16.53
CA SER A 704 -35.07 17.04 -15.63
C SER A 704 -34.23 16.31 -14.59
N LEU A 705 -34.53 16.56 -13.31
CA LEU A 705 -33.96 15.86 -12.18
C LEU A 705 -34.99 14.88 -11.61
N THR A 706 -34.60 13.63 -11.48
CA THR A 706 -35.32 12.59 -10.75
C THR A 706 -34.45 12.15 -9.57
N VAL A 707 -35.05 11.96 -8.40
CA VAL A 707 -34.39 11.30 -7.27
C VAL A 707 -35.27 10.15 -6.84
N ASP A 708 -34.71 8.96 -6.95
CA ASP A 708 -35.30 7.71 -6.52
C ASP A 708 -34.65 7.28 -5.21
N VAL A 709 -35.48 6.79 -4.30
CA VAL A 709 -35.03 6.16 -3.06
C VAL A 709 -35.44 4.70 -3.13
N ARG A 710 -34.45 3.80 -3.18
CA ARG A 710 -34.64 2.36 -3.05
C ARG A 710 -34.58 2.02 -1.57
N THR A 711 -35.65 1.48 -0.99
CA THR A 711 -35.68 1.01 0.39
C THR A 711 -35.49 -0.50 0.38
N VAL A 712 -34.49 -0.98 1.12
CA VAL A 712 -34.19 -2.40 1.24
C VAL A 712 -35.38 -3.10 1.88
N ASN A 713 -35.83 -4.20 1.28
CA ASN A 713 -36.91 -5.00 1.82
C ASN A 713 -36.41 -5.77 3.08
N PRO A 714 -37.07 -5.62 4.25
CA PRO A 714 -36.67 -6.33 5.46
C PRO A 714 -36.64 -7.85 5.27
N ASP A 715 -37.61 -8.42 4.54
CA ASP A 715 -37.66 -9.86 4.27
C ASP A 715 -36.50 -10.30 3.39
N ARG A 716 -36.08 -9.44 2.44
CA ARG A 716 -34.87 -9.69 1.63
C ARG A 716 -33.63 -9.72 2.51
N ALA A 717 -33.42 -8.68 3.34
CA ALA A 717 -32.27 -8.58 4.23
C ALA A 717 -32.21 -9.76 5.22
N ASP A 718 -33.35 -10.12 5.82
CA ASP A 718 -33.46 -11.22 6.76
C ASP A 718 -33.22 -12.58 6.11
N ALA A 719 -33.79 -12.84 4.93
CA ALA A 719 -33.53 -14.08 4.18
C ALA A 719 -32.06 -14.21 3.78
N THR A 720 -31.46 -13.13 3.25
CA THR A 720 -30.06 -13.10 2.82
C THR A 720 -29.11 -13.42 3.96
N ILE A 721 -29.21 -12.72 5.10
CA ILE A 721 -28.31 -12.95 6.23
C ILE A 721 -28.59 -14.29 6.92
N SER A 722 -29.85 -14.75 6.94
CA SER A 722 -30.19 -16.09 7.43
C SER A 722 -29.54 -17.17 6.56
N ALA A 723 -29.65 -17.07 5.23
CA ALA A 723 -29.09 -18.05 4.31
C ALA A 723 -27.56 -18.07 4.35
N ALA A 724 -26.91 -16.91 4.44
CA ALA A 724 -25.46 -16.79 4.59
C ALA A 724 -24.97 -17.52 5.85
N ASN A 725 -25.57 -17.25 7.01
CA ASN A 725 -25.21 -17.92 8.26
C ASN A 725 -25.67 -19.39 8.31
N ALA A 726 -26.76 -19.75 7.62
CA ALA A 726 -27.16 -21.14 7.45
C ALA A 726 -26.09 -21.95 6.70
N ALA A 727 -25.44 -21.35 5.69
CA ALA A 727 -24.33 -21.98 4.99
C ALA A 727 -23.11 -22.19 5.92
N VAL A 728 -22.81 -21.23 6.81
CA VAL A 728 -21.77 -21.38 7.84
C VAL A 728 -22.10 -22.52 8.80
N ILE A 729 -23.32 -22.53 9.37
CA ILE A 729 -23.74 -23.60 10.31
C ILE A 729 -23.75 -24.97 9.62
N ALA A 730 -24.18 -25.03 8.35
CA ALA A 730 -24.16 -26.25 7.55
C ALA A 730 -22.73 -26.74 7.31
N SER A 731 -21.80 -25.83 7.00
CA SER A 731 -20.38 -26.11 6.80
C SER A 731 -19.71 -26.68 8.05
N LEU A 732 -19.93 -26.07 9.21
CA LEU A 732 -19.35 -26.50 10.50
C LEU A 732 -19.77 -27.91 10.92
N ASN A 733 -20.91 -28.41 10.42
CA ASN A 733 -21.42 -29.75 10.72
C ASN A 733 -21.37 -30.73 9.54
N HIS A 734 -20.95 -30.28 8.35
CA HIS A 734 -21.10 -31.01 7.10
C HIS A 734 -22.55 -31.51 6.87
N TYR A 735 -23.53 -30.64 7.12
CA TYR A 735 -24.95 -30.90 6.84
C TYR A 735 -25.37 -30.28 5.49
N PRO A 736 -26.32 -30.88 4.77
CA PRO A 736 -26.86 -30.25 3.56
C PRO A 736 -27.64 -28.96 3.94
N LEU A 737 -27.39 -27.88 3.19
CA LEU A 737 -28.22 -26.67 3.21
C LEU A 737 -29.35 -26.84 2.20
N LEU A 738 -30.59 -26.61 2.64
CA LEU A 738 -31.79 -26.69 1.80
C LEU A 738 -32.65 -25.44 1.96
N TYR A 739 -33.31 -25.03 0.88
CA TYR A 739 -34.17 -23.85 0.90
C TYR A 739 -35.65 -24.18 0.96
N VAL A 740 -36.41 -23.29 1.59
CA VAL A 740 -37.87 -23.27 1.55
C VAL A 740 -38.37 -21.90 1.11
N THR A 741 -39.64 -21.81 0.73
CA THR A 741 -40.31 -20.52 0.58
C THR A 741 -40.89 -20.09 1.93
N GLN A 742 -41.30 -18.82 2.04
CA GLN A 742 -41.90 -18.27 3.26
C GLN A 742 -43.06 -19.12 3.82
N ASP A 743 -43.86 -19.71 2.93
CA ASP A 743 -45.13 -20.36 3.29
C ASP A 743 -45.19 -21.86 2.96
N SER A 744 -44.19 -22.41 2.27
CA SER A 744 -44.26 -23.80 1.80
C SER A 744 -42.90 -24.46 1.65
N VAL A 745 -42.89 -25.78 1.83
CA VAL A 745 -41.76 -26.65 1.49
C VAL A 745 -41.86 -27.02 0.01
N PRO A 746 -40.95 -26.55 -0.85
CA PRO A 746 -40.96 -26.87 -2.28
C PRO A 746 -40.78 -28.37 -2.55
N ALA A 747 -41.25 -28.83 -3.71
CA ALA A 747 -41.19 -30.24 -4.08
C ALA A 747 -39.76 -30.79 -4.15
N ALA A 748 -38.79 -30.00 -4.62
CA ALA A 748 -37.38 -30.38 -4.67
C ALA A 748 -36.83 -30.59 -3.25
N THR A 749 -37.08 -29.66 -2.33
CA THR A 749 -36.69 -29.74 -0.91
C THR A 749 -37.32 -30.95 -0.21
N ALA A 750 -38.62 -31.19 -0.41
CA ALA A 750 -39.30 -32.35 0.15
C ALA A 750 -38.74 -33.68 -0.39
N SER A 751 -38.34 -33.70 -1.67
CA SER A 751 -37.69 -34.85 -2.29
C SER A 751 -36.30 -35.09 -1.69
N ALA A 752 -35.51 -34.03 -1.49
CA ALA A 752 -34.20 -34.12 -0.84
C ALA A 752 -34.31 -34.61 0.63
N PHE A 753 -35.28 -34.11 1.41
CA PHE A 753 -35.54 -34.61 2.76
C PHE A 753 -35.81 -36.12 2.76
N THR A 754 -36.62 -36.58 1.82
CA THR A 754 -36.98 -38.01 1.70
C THR A 754 -35.77 -38.85 1.26
N ALA A 755 -35.02 -38.38 0.27
CA ALA A 755 -33.87 -39.09 -0.29
C ALA A 755 -32.74 -39.28 0.74
N LEU A 756 -32.48 -38.24 1.54
CA LEU A 756 -31.40 -38.23 2.53
C LEU A 756 -31.81 -38.82 3.88
N GLY A 757 -33.12 -39.00 4.12
CA GLY A 757 -33.64 -39.46 5.41
C GLY A 757 -33.62 -38.39 6.50
N VAL A 758 -33.83 -37.13 6.12
CA VAL A 758 -33.85 -35.99 7.05
C VAL A 758 -35.06 -36.08 7.96
N THR A 759 -34.83 -36.07 9.27
CA THR A 759 -35.88 -36.11 10.30
C THR A 759 -35.85 -34.89 11.22
N LYS A 760 -34.71 -34.18 11.24
CA LYS A 760 -34.48 -32.97 12.02
C LYS A 760 -34.01 -31.82 11.12
N VAL A 761 -34.33 -30.59 11.52
CA VAL A 761 -33.80 -29.40 10.87
C VAL A 761 -33.28 -28.38 11.88
N ILE A 762 -32.20 -27.70 11.52
CA ILE A 762 -31.80 -26.42 12.11
C ILE A 762 -32.38 -25.35 11.19
N PHE A 763 -33.37 -24.61 11.66
CA PHE A 763 -34.02 -23.58 10.87
C PHE A 763 -33.44 -22.21 11.21
N VAL A 764 -32.82 -21.57 10.23
CA VAL A 764 -32.24 -20.24 10.35
C VAL A 764 -33.18 -19.25 9.66
N GLU A 765 -33.87 -18.44 10.47
CA GLU A 765 -34.96 -17.58 10.00
C GLU A 765 -35.02 -16.26 10.81
N ARG A 766 -33.98 -15.44 10.65
CA ARG A 766 -33.92 -14.10 11.24
C ARG A 766 -35.23 -13.34 10.94
N GLY A 767 -35.76 -12.63 11.94
CA GLY A 767 -36.97 -11.81 11.79
C GLY A 767 -38.29 -12.61 11.74
N GLU A 768 -38.27 -13.91 12.08
CA GLU A 768 -39.42 -14.83 11.94
C GLU A 768 -39.94 -14.98 10.50
N ILE A 769 -39.07 -14.76 9.51
CA ILE A 769 -39.44 -14.80 8.09
C ILE A 769 -40.07 -16.14 7.67
N GLY A 770 -39.69 -17.25 8.30
CA GLY A 770 -40.16 -18.60 8.00
C GLY A 770 -41.41 -19.05 8.77
N ALA A 771 -42.10 -18.16 9.47
CA ALA A 771 -43.21 -18.53 10.35
C ALA A 771 -44.34 -19.33 9.65
N GLY A 772 -44.59 -19.07 8.37
CA GLY A 772 -45.63 -19.75 7.57
C GLY A 772 -45.28 -21.20 7.22
N VAL A 773 -44.01 -21.49 6.95
CA VAL A 773 -43.54 -22.83 6.57
C VAL A 773 -43.11 -23.69 7.76
N ARG A 774 -42.78 -23.10 8.92
CA ARG A 774 -42.20 -23.77 10.09
C ARG A 774 -42.92 -25.07 10.49
N ALA A 775 -44.25 -25.07 10.53
CA ALA A 775 -45.05 -26.23 10.93
C ALA A 775 -45.05 -27.39 9.91
N SER A 776 -44.59 -27.12 8.68
CA SER A 776 -44.48 -28.09 7.57
C SER A 776 -43.08 -28.70 7.45
N LEU A 777 -42.12 -28.21 8.22
CA LEU A 777 -40.76 -28.76 8.26
C LEU A 777 -40.73 -30.09 9.04
N PRO A 778 -39.67 -30.91 8.86
CA PRO A 778 -39.32 -31.97 9.81
C PRO A 778 -39.12 -31.41 11.24
N THR A 779 -38.73 -32.25 12.19
CA THR A 779 -38.60 -31.81 13.59
C THR A 779 -37.58 -30.67 13.70
N VAL A 780 -38.03 -29.46 14.03
CA VAL A 780 -37.15 -28.31 14.22
C VAL A 780 -36.38 -28.48 15.52
N GLU A 781 -35.10 -28.81 15.43
CA GLU A 781 -34.21 -29.03 16.57
C GLU A 781 -33.70 -27.70 17.14
N LYS A 782 -33.39 -26.76 16.25
CA LYS A 782 -33.04 -25.37 16.58
C LYS A 782 -33.79 -24.45 15.64
N ASP A 783 -34.34 -23.37 16.19
CA ASP A 783 -35.18 -22.39 15.51
C ASP A 783 -34.58 -20.99 15.81
N LEU A 784 -33.66 -20.54 14.94
CA LEU A 784 -32.83 -19.35 15.16
C LEU A 784 -33.48 -18.14 14.49
N LYS A 785 -34.03 -17.21 15.28
CA LYS A 785 -34.90 -16.11 14.83
C LYS A 785 -34.28 -14.74 14.94
N THR A 786 -33.20 -14.63 15.71
CA THR A 786 -32.49 -13.37 15.94
C THR A 786 -31.04 -13.49 15.54
N MET A 787 -30.40 -12.36 15.22
CA MET A 787 -28.96 -12.37 14.94
C MET A 787 -28.16 -12.88 16.15
N GLN A 788 -28.59 -12.59 17.39
CA GLN A 788 -27.94 -13.11 18.59
C GLN A 788 -28.00 -14.64 18.65
N GLU A 789 -29.16 -15.27 18.42
CA GLU A 789 -29.27 -16.75 18.42
C GLU A 789 -28.39 -17.39 17.33
N ILE A 790 -28.25 -16.73 16.18
CA ILE A 790 -27.37 -17.19 15.10
C ILE A 790 -25.90 -17.07 15.51
N VAL A 791 -25.50 -15.93 16.09
CA VAL A 791 -24.14 -15.71 16.60
C VAL A 791 -23.82 -16.72 17.70
N ASP A 792 -24.70 -16.90 18.69
CA ASP A 792 -24.55 -17.85 19.78
C ASP A 792 -24.38 -19.28 19.27
N GLU A 793 -25.15 -19.66 18.24
CA GLU A 793 -25.02 -20.96 17.59
C GLU A 793 -23.64 -21.14 16.95
N ILE A 794 -23.21 -20.19 16.10
CA ILE A 794 -21.92 -20.26 15.41
C ILE A 794 -20.75 -20.25 16.41
N LYS A 795 -20.78 -19.35 17.40
CA LYS A 795 -19.75 -19.27 18.45
C LYS A 795 -19.78 -20.44 19.43
N SER A 796 -20.81 -21.29 19.41
CA SER A 796 -20.85 -22.53 20.21
C SER A 796 -19.97 -23.65 19.65
N TYR A 797 -19.56 -23.57 18.37
CA TYR A 797 -18.70 -24.56 17.74
C TYR A 797 -17.24 -24.39 18.19
N PRO A 798 -16.53 -25.48 18.55
CA PRO A 798 -15.13 -25.40 19.01
C PRO A 798 -14.17 -24.78 17.98
N ASP A 799 -14.47 -24.93 16.70
CA ASP A 799 -13.64 -24.46 15.58
C ASP A 799 -14.00 -23.03 15.12
N SER A 800 -14.93 -22.35 15.81
CA SER A 800 -15.24 -20.94 15.54
C SER A 800 -14.12 -20.04 16.06
N GLU A 801 -13.48 -19.29 15.18
CA GLU A 801 -12.42 -18.34 15.53
C GLU A 801 -12.99 -17.03 16.10
N ASN A 802 -12.15 -16.20 16.73
CA ASN A 802 -12.50 -14.83 17.11
C ASN A 802 -12.46 -13.90 15.88
N TYR A 803 -13.33 -14.22 14.93
CA TYR A 803 -13.39 -13.63 13.61
C TYR A 803 -14.83 -13.21 13.29
N VAL A 804 -14.97 -12.12 12.54
CA VAL A 804 -16.26 -11.51 12.15
C VAL A 804 -16.20 -11.12 10.67
N THR A 805 -17.15 -11.63 9.89
CA THR A 805 -17.29 -11.27 8.48
C THR A 805 -18.39 -10.25 8.31
N VAL A 806 -18.07 -9.13 7.67
CA VAL A 806 -18.96 -7.99 7.46
C VAL A 806 -19.33 -7.90 5.98
N THR A 807 -20.62 -7.72 5.69
CA THR A 807 -21.13 -7.46 4.34
C THR A 807 -22.17 -6.34 4.41
N SER A 808 -22.58 -5.86 3.24
CA SER A 808 -23.71 -4.94 3.06
C SER A 808 -24.73 -5.53 2.10
N THR A 809 -25.96 -5.03 2.14
CA THR A 809 -27.00 -5.35 1.15
C THR A 809 -27.37 -4.14 0.29
N LYS A 810 -26.63 -3.02 0.45
CA LYS A 810 -26.93 -1.75 -0.19
C LYS A 810 -26.68 -1.75 -1.67
N THR A 811 -25.73 -2.48 -2.23
CA THR A 811 -25.60 -2.58 -3.70
C THR A 811 -26.83 -3.23 -4.34
N GLY A 812 -27.45 -4.18 -3.63
CA GLY A 812 -28.48 -5.05 -4.18
C GLY A 812 -27.91 -6.35 -4.77
N GLU A 813 -26.60 -6.51 -4.76
CA GLU A 813 -25.87 -7.64 -5.34
C GLU A 813 -25.54 -8.73 -4.32
N GLY A 814 -24.83 -9.75 -4.79
CA GLY A 814 -24.55 -11.05 -4.15
C GLY A 814 -23.40 -11.18 -3.16
N TYR A 815 -22.73 -10.10 -2.74
CA TYR A 815 -21.48 -10.18 -1.95
C TYR A 815 -21.56 -11.02 -0.66
N PHE A 816 -22.77 -11.19 -0.11
CA PHE A 816 -23.04 -12.04 1.04
C PHE A 816 -22.70 -13.53 0.81
N ALA A 817 -22.70 -14.01 -0.45
CA ALA A 817 -22.33 -15.38 -0.78
C ALA A 817 -20.82 -15.61 -0.58
N SER A 818 -20.00 -14.73 -1.15
CA SER A 818 -18.55 -14.73 -0.96
C SER A 818 -18.18 -14.47 0.51
N ALA A 819 -18.93 -13.59 1.21
CA ALA A 819 -18.79 -13.39 2.65
C ALA A 819 -19.04 -14.70 3.43
N ALA A 820 -20.11 -15.44 3.11
CA ALA A 820 -20.42 -16.71 3.76
C ALA A 820 -19.35 -17.78 3.51
N MET A 821 -18.72 -17.80 2.33
CA MET A 821 -17.63 -18.73 2.03
C MET A 821 -16.43 -18.52 2.96
N LEU A 822 -16.03 -17.27 3.14
CA LEU A 822 -14.95 -16.89 4.05
C LEU A 822 -15.34 -17.14 5.51
N ALA A 823 -16.57 -16.78 5.88
CA ALA A 823 -17.09 -17.00 7.22
C ALA A 823 -17.18 -18.49 7.57
N ALA A 824 -17.54 -19.35 6.62
CA ALA A 824 -17.53 -20.81 6.78
C ALA A 824 -16.11 -21.35 7.02
N TYR A 825 -15.10 -20.74 6.39
CA TYR A 825 -13.70 -21.10 6.67
C TYR A 825 -13.34 -20.76 8.13
N HIS A 826 -13.62 -19.55 8.61
CA HIS A 826 -13.25 -19.16 9.99
C HIS A 826 -14.24 -19.62 11.07
N GLY A 827 -15.36 -20.25 10.70
CA GLY A 827 -16.47 -20.50 11.63
C GLY A 827 -17.02 -19.20 12.24
N ALA A 828 -17.13 -18.15 11.43
CA ALA A 828 -17.50 -16.80 11.84
C ALA A 828 -18.95 -16.47 11.46
N PRO A 829 -19.62 -15.57 12.20
CA PRO A 829 -20.90 -15.04 11.77
C PRO A 829 -20.71 -14.06 10.59
N VAL A 830 -21.66 -14.09 9.66
CA VAL A 830 -21.83 -13.05 8.63
C VAL A 830 -22.78 -12.00 9.17
N ILE A 831 -22.29 -10.78 9.37
CA ILE A 831 -23.09 -9.66 9.84
C ILE A 831 -23.28 -8.62 8.74
N ARG A 832 -24.45 -7.98 8.78
CA ARG A 832 -24.79 -6.85 7.95
C ARG A 832 -24.38 -5.55 8.66
N VAL A 833 -23.58 -4.71 8.00
CA VAL A 833 -23.04 -3.46 8.62
C VAL A 833 -24.13 -2.48 9.03
N GLU A 834 -25.24 -2.47 8.28
CA GLU A 834 -26.34 -1.51 8.47
C GLU A 834 -27.25 -1.87 9.66
N ASP A 835 -27.10 -3.06 10.23
CA ASP A 835 -27.86 -3.51 11.40
C ASP A 835 -27.28 -2.96 12.74
N ALA A 836 -26.22 -2.15 12.68
CA ALA A 836 -25.62 -1.50 13.84
C ALA A 836 -26.64 -0.63 14.61
N PRO A 837 -26.81 -0.83 15.94
CA PRO A 837 -27.91 -0.24 16.71
C PRO A 837 -27.80 1.28 16.88
N ASP A 838 -26.58 1.82 16.88
CA ASP A 838 -26.30 3.24 17.07
C ASP A 838 -26.19 4.02 15.74
N GLY A 839 -26.63 3.37 14.65
CA GLY A 839 -26.60 3.89 13.29
C GLY A 839 -25.46 3.29 12.47
N ASP A 840 -25.62 3.41 11.16
CA ASP A 840 -24.77 2.82 10.16
C ASP A 840 -23.33 3.40 10.17
N PRO A 841 -22.30 2.59 10.46
CA PRO A 841 -20.90 3.03 10.44
C PRO A 841 -20.37 3.23 9.01
N ALA A 842 -20.85 2.48 8.01
CA ALA A 842 -20.45 2.68 6.61
C ALA A 842 -20.93 4.06 6.08
N SER A 843 -22.04 4.58 6.61
CA SER A 843 -22.45 5.97 6.36
C SER A 843 -21.42 7.01 6.81
N VAL A 844 -20.69 6.73 7.90
CA VAL A 844 -19.62 7.61 8.40
C VAL A 844 -18.36 7.47 7.55
N GLY A 845 -17.99 6.23 7.19
CA GLY A 845 -16.88 5.95 6.27
C GLY A 845 -17.05 6.70 4.95
N GLN A 846 -18.21 6.54 4.29
CA GLN A 846 -18.53 7.25 3.06
C GLN A 846 -18.47 8.79 3.21
N ARG A 847 -18.91 9.33 4.35
CA ARG A 847 -18.78 10.77 4.65
C ARG A 847 -17.33 11.21 4.69
N ILE A 848 -16.45 10.42 5.31
CA ILE A 848 -15.02 10.70 5.37
C ILE A 848 -14.43 10.59 3.96
N HIS A 849 -14.68 9.50 3.25
CA HIS A 849 -14.16 9.23 1.91
C HIS A 849 -14.49 10.36 0.92
N THR A 850 -15.78 10.74 0.83
CA THR A 850 -16.19 11.86 -0.04
C THR A 850 -15.51 13.16 0.37
N TRP A 851 -15.36 13.43 1.68
CA TRP A 851 -14.65 14.62 2.14
C TRP A 851 -13.18 14.61 1.67
N GLN A 852 -12.46 13.50 1.87
CA GLN A 852 -11.04 13.40 1.51
C GLN A 852 -10.82 13.53 0.00
N ARG A 853 -11.66 12.92 -0.82
CA ARG A 853 -11.59 13.06 -2.30
C ARG A 853 -11.86 14.49 -2.76
N TRP A 854 -12.80 15.20 -2.14
CA TRP A 854 -13.09 16.60 -2.50
C TRP A 854 -12.08 17.61 -1.95
N ASP A 855 -11.43 17.31 -0.83
CA ASP A 855 -10.36 18.15 -0.27
C ASP A 855 -9.00 17.93 -0.95
N GLY A 856 -8.81 16.75 -1.53
CA GLY A 856 -7.59 16.34 -2.22
C GLY A 856 -7.17 17.20 -3.42
N ASP A 857 -6.12 16.76 -4.12
CA ASP A 857 -5.64 17.43 -5.34
C ASP A 857 -5.22 16.42 -6.41
N PHE A 858 -5.29 16.81 -7.68
CA PHE A 858 -4.84 15.94 -8.77
C PHE A 858 -3.32 16.07 -8.98
N TYR A 859 -2.63 14.96 -8.77
CA TYR A 859 -1.20 14.80 -8.98
C TYR A 859 -0.95 13.74 -10.05
N HIS A 860 -0.30 14.13 -11.16
CA HIS A 860 -0.09 13.27 -12.34
C HIS A 860 -1.35 12.59 -12.89
N GLY A 861 -2.53 13.20 -12.65
CA GLY A 861 -3.84 12.67 -13.05
C GLY A 861 -4.53 11.84 -11.98
N SER A 862 -3.82 11.42 -10.94
CA SER A 862 -4.40 10.70 -9.80
C SER A 862 -4.78 11.67 -8.68
N ARG A 863 -5.90 11.39 -8.00
CA ARG A 863 -6.46 12.22 -6.94
C ARG A 863 -5.84 11.82 -5.60
N SER A 864 -4.82 12.56 -5.18
CA SER A 864 -4.30 12.47 -3.81
C SER A 864 -5.38 12.85 -2.82
N THR A 865 -5.68 11.98 -1.86
CA THR A 865 -6.72 12.21 -0.84
C THR A 865 -6.30 13.29 0.15
N GLY A 866 -7.21 14.20 0.48
CA GLY A 866 -7.01 15.19 1.55
C GLY A 866 -6.92 14.54 2.93
N HIS A 867 -6.17 15.18 3.83
CA HIS A 867 -6.07 14.76 5.22
C HIS A 867 -7.19 15.38 6.05
N LEU A 868 -7.93 14.56 6.80
CA LEU A 868 -8.91 15.10 7.75
C LEU A 868 -8.22 16.07 8.73
N PRO A 869 -8.83 17.22 9.03
CA PRO A 869 -8.23 18.18 9.94
C PRO A 869 -8.01 17.59 11.33
N GLU A 870 -6.80 17.80 11.85
CA GLU A 870 -6.32 17.30 13.13
C GLU A 870 -5.98 18.47 14.06
N SER A 871 -6.20 18.30 15.36
CA SER A 871 -5.84 19.30 16.36
C SER A 871 -4.97 18.71 17.46
N ASP A 872 -3.93 19.45 17.85
CA ASP A 872 -3.05 19.08 18.97
C ASP A 872 -3.78 18.93 20.32
N ALA A 873 -5.01 19.44 20.42
CA ALA A 873 -5.84 19.34 21.62
C ALA A 873 -7.33 19.18 21.27
N PRO A 874 -8.14 18.52 22.13
CA PRO A 874 -9.58 18.37 21.91
C PRO A 874 -10.28 19.73 21.70
N VAL A 875 -11.12 19.82 20.66
CA VAL A 875 -11.87 21.05 20.34
C VAL A 875 -13.33 20.99 20.81
N GLU A 876 -13.91 22.15 21.17
CA GLU A 876 -15.29 22.24 21.68
C GLU A 876 -16.31 21.72 20.66
N GLN A 877 -16.98 20.62 20.99
CA GLN A 877 -17.99 19.96 20.15
C GLN A 877 -19.41 20.54 20.33
N ASN A 878 -19.65 21.37 21.34
CA ASN A 878 -20.99 21.91 21.56
C ASN A 878 -21.36 22.93 20.48
N LYS A 879 -22.27 22.49 19.62
CA LYS A 879 -22.78 23.22 18.46
C LYS A 879 -23.21 24.66 18.76
N LEU A 880 -23.94 24.86 19.86
CA LEU A 880 -24.41 26.19 20.26
C LEU A 880 -23.27 27.09 20.75
N LYS A 881 -22.32 26.54 21.51
CA LYS A 881 -21.17 27.30 22.00
C LYS A 881 -20.25 27.71 20.86
N VAL A 882 -19.93 26.80 19.94
CA VAL A 882 -19.15 27.10 18.73
C VAL A 882 -19.81 28.24 17.94
N TYR A 883 -21.12 28.11 17.68
CA TYR A 883 -21.89 29.15 17.00
C TYR A 883 -21.83 30.50 17.73
N MET A 884 -22.03 30.52 19.05
CA MET A 884 -21.98 31.75 19.85
C MET A 884 -20.57 32.38 19.86
N THR A 885 -19.52 31.58 19.84
CA THR A 885 -18.13 32.05 19.71
C THR A 885 -17.91 32.72 18.36
N LEU A 886 -18.36 32.10 17.26
CA LEU A 886 -18.26 32.67 15.91
C LEU A 886 -19.03 33.99 15.78
N VAL A 887 -20.24 34.07 16.33
CA VAL A 887 -21.01 35.34 16.34
C VAL A 887 -20.25 36.43 17.08
N LYS A 888 -19.67 36.13 18.25
CA LYS A 888 -18.86 37.10 19.00
C LYS A 888 -17.64 37.56 18.20
N PHE A 889 -16.96 36.63 17.53
CA PHE A 889 -15.82 36.93 16.65
C PHE A 889 -16.20 37.91 15.53
N PHE A 890 -17.28 37.64 14.79
CA PHE A 890 -17.74 38.51 13.71
C PHE A 890 -18.25 39.88 14.19
N LEU A 891 -18.66 39.98 15.46
CA LEU A 891 -19.00 41.26 16.11
C LEU A 891 -17.75 42.01 16.63
N GLY A 892 -16.54 41.51 16.35
CA GLY A 892 -15.28 42.14 16.74
C GLY A 892 -14.86 41.88 18.19
N ALA A 893 -15.47 40.91 18.87
CA ALA A 893 -15.02 40.51 20.20
C ALA A 893 -13.70 39.74 20.12
N ASN A 894 -12.81 39.97 21.08
CA ASN A 894 -11.57 39.21 21.22
C ASN A 894 -11.86 37.83 21.84
N VAL A 895 -12.27 36.88 21.01
CA VAL A 895 -12.54 35.48 21.39
C VAL A 895 -11.68 34.55 20.54
N SER A 896 -11.18 33.48 21.16
CA SER A 896 -10.49 32.41 20.42
C SER A 896 -11.53 31.61 19.63
N VAL A 897 -11.30 31.49 18.32
CA VAL A 897 -12.10 30.67 17.42
C VAL A 897 -11.42 29.30 17.34
N PRO A 898 -12.16 28.18 17.35
CA PRO A 898 -11.59 26.85 17.09
C PRO A 898 -10.77 26.82 15.78
N PRO A 899 -9.80 25.91 15.66
CA PRO A 899 -9.04 25.73 14.42
C PRO A 899 -9.96 25.38 13.25
N TYR A 900 -9.50 25.63 12.02
CA TYR A 900 -10.18 25.18 10.81
C TYR A 900 -10.42 23.67 10.83
N GLY A 901 -11.54 23.24 10.27
CA GLY A 901 -11.90 21.82 10.20
C GLY A 901 -12.62 21.29 11.44
N LEU A 902 -12.30 21.80 12.63
CA LEU A 902 -12.46 21.09 13.91
C LEU A 902 -11.67 19.76 13.87
N ASP A 903 -11.44 19.12 15.00
CA ASP A 903 -10.66 17.87 15.09
C ASP A 903 -11.44 16.67 14.48
N ALA A 904 -11.76 16.76 13.19
CA ALA A 904 -12.63 15.85 12.46
C ALA A 904 -11.99 14.48 12.33
N LYS A 905 -10.66 14.44 12.16
CA LYS A 905 -9.89 13.19 12.18
C LYS A 905 -10.19 12.39 13.44
N ARG A 906 -10.16 13.03 14.62
CA ARG A 906 -10.53 12.35 15.86
C ARG A 906 -12.02 12.00 15.91
N TYR A 907 -12.90 13.00 15.82
CA TYR A 907 -14.31 12.81 16.19
C TYR A 907 -15.13 12.00 15.18
N TRP A 908 -14.77 12.04 13.89
CA TRP A 908 -15.47 11.22 12.89
C TRP A 908 -15.02 9.77 12.95
N ASN A 909 -13.72 9.50 13.15
CA ASN A 909 -13.24 8.14 13.42
C ASN A 909 -13.78 7.60 14.74
N GLU A 910 -13.85 8.41 15.80
CA GLU A 910 -14.47 8.02 17.08
C GLU A 910 -15.96 7.69 16.91
N GLU A 911 -16.72 8.48 16.13
CA GLU A 911 -18.12 8.20 15.81
C GLU A 911 -18.27 6.86 15.07
N MET A 912 -17.42 6.62 14.05
CA MET A 912 -17.43 5.40 13.25
C MET A 912 -17.09 4.17 14.08
N TYR A 913 -15.97 4.22 14.81
CA TYR A 913 -15.51 3.17 15.72
C TYR A 913 -16.57 2.86 16.77
N THR A 914 -17.14 3.88 17.43
CA THR A 914 -18.13 3.67 18.49
C THR A 914 -19.38 2.95 17.97
N LYS A 915 -19.88 3.33 16.79
CA LYS A 915 -21.04 2.67 16.17
C LYS A 915 -20.76 1.18 15.90
N PHE A 916 -19.61 0.88 15.31
CA PHE A 916 -19.26 -0.49 14.95
C PHE A 916 -18.90 -1.33 16.19
N HIS A 917 -18.07 -0.82 17.09
CA HIS A 917 -17.70 -1.50 18.32
C HIS A 917 -18.92 -1.79 19.21
N ASN A 918 -19.84 -0.84 19.39
CA ASN A 918 -21.09 -1.10 20.13
C ASN A 918 -21.95 -2.19 19.45
N TYR A 919 -21.91 -2.29 18.12
CA TYR A 919 -22.59 -3.37 17.41
C TYR A 919 -21.97 -4.74 17.72
N ILE A 920 -20.65 -4.86 17.65
CA ILE A 920 -19.91 -6.08 18.02
C ILE A 920 -20.20 -6.48 19.48
N VAL A 921 -20.13 -5.52 20.41
CA VAL A 921 -20.47 -5.74 21.83
C VAL A 921 -21.93 -6.18 21.99
N SER A 922 -22.86 -5.58 21.24
CA SER A 922 -24.29 -5.92 21.34
C SER A 922 -24.61 -7.35 20.90
N LEU A 923 -23.72 -7.98 20.11
CA LEU A 923 -23.82 -9.37 19.66
C LEU A 923 -22.98 -10.33 20.53
N GLY A 924 -22.26 -9.84 21.54
CA GLY A 924 -21.36 -10.66 22.36
C GLY A 924 -20.11 -11.14 21.61
N LEU A 925 -19.64 -10.37 20.62
CA LEU A 925 -18.50 -10.70 19.77
C LEU A 925 -17.17 -10.08 20.23
N GLU A 926 -17.18 -9.35 21.35
CA GLU A 926 -15.95 -8.92 22.06
C GLU A 926 -15.46 -10.10 22.93
N LEU A 927 -14.61 -10.95 22.35
CA LEU A 927 -14.11 -12.19 22.96
C LEU A 927 -12.66 -12.03 23.42
N ASP A 928 -12.16 -12.99 24.22
CA ASP A 928 -10.76 -12.98 24.64
C ASP A 928 -9.81 -13.15 23.44
N GLY A 929 -8.82 -12.27 23.32
CA GLY A 929 -7.80 -12.29 22.25
C GLY A 929 -7.96 -11.12 21.28
N GLN A 930 -7.26 -11.17 20.14
CA GLN A 930 -7.47 -10.18 19.09
C GLN A 930 -8.70 -10.57 18.25
N GLU A 931 -9.58 -9.61 17.95
CA GLU A 931 -10.66 -9.80 16.97
C GLU A 931 -10.13 -9.63 15.53
N GLY A 932 -10.46 -10.57 14.66
CA GLY A 932 -10.26 -10.42 13.21
C GLY A 932 -11.54 -9.95 12.53
N TYR A 933 -11.46 -8.85 11.78
CA TYR A 933 -12.55 -8.35 10.94
C TYR A 933 -12.22 -8.51 9.47
N VAL A 934 -13.20 -8.90 8.65
CA VAL A 934 -13.06 -8.79 7.20
C VAL A 934 -14.32 -8.25 6.56
N THR A 935 -14.14 -7.25 5.71
CA THR A 935 -15.23 -6.69 4.91
C THR A 935 -15.27 -7.38 3.56
N VAL A 936 -16.44 -7.86 3.14
CA VAL A 936 -16.68 -8.36 1.79
C VAL A 936 -17.73 -7.49 1.13
N ALA A 937 -17.25 -6.46 0.44
CA ALA A 937 -18.05 -5.48 -0.27
C ALA A 937 -17.14 -4.65 -1.19
N PRO A 938 -17.66 -4.06 -2.27
CA PRO A 938 -16.91 -3.09 -3.06
C PRO A 938 -16.59 -1.86 -2.21
N ARG A 939 -15.46 -1.20 -2.49
CA ARG A 939 -15.00 -0.01 -1.75
C ARG A 939 -15.98 1.18 -1.81
N ASP A 940 -16.85 1.24 -2.82
CA ASP A 940 -17.90 2.24 -2.92
C ASP A 940 -19.06 2.01 -1.94
N ASP A 941 -19.27 0.76 -1.51
CA ASP A 941 -20.28 0.37 -0.52
C ASP A 941 -19.73 0.51 0.90
N ILE A 942 -18.66 -0.22 1.22
CA ILE A 942 -17.98 -0.11 2.51
C ILE A 942 -16.55 0.37 2.26
N THR A 943 -16.27 1.61 2.67
CA THR A 943 -15.03 2.31 2.33
C THR A 943 -13.86 1.91 3.24
N LEU A 944 -12.62 2.10 2.76
CA LEU A 944 -11.37 1.75 3.47
C LEU A 944 -11.22 2.41 4.85
N GLU A 945 -11.89 3.53 5.08
CA GLU A 945 -11.82 4.24 6.35
C GLU A 945 -12.42 3.42 7.49
N LEU A 946 -13.47 2.62 7.22
CA LEU A 946 -14.01 1.70 8.23
C LEU A 946 -12.96 0.66 8.62
N HIS A 947 -12.32 0.02 7.65
CA HIS A 947 -11.22 -0.92 7.87
C HIS A 947 -10.13 -0.28 8.74
N SER A 948 -9.64 0.92 8.39
CA SER A 948 -8.60 1.60 9.17
C SER A 948 -9.01 1.85 10.63
N ALA A 949 -10.29 2.13 10.91
CA ALA A 949 -10.77 2.36 12.27
C ALA A 949 -10.92 1.09 13.11
N LEU A 950 -10.86 -0.10 12.49
CA LEU A 950 -10.98 -1.40 13.15
C LEU A 950 -9.61 -2.05 13.45
N MET A 951 -8.50 -1.44 13.03
CA MET A 951 -7.16 -1.92 13.34
C MET A 951 -6.62 -1.32 14.65
N GLY A 952 -5.99 -2.15 15.48
CA GLY A 952 -5.29 -1.74 16.70
C GLY A 952 -4.80 -2.91 17.54
N ASN A 953 -4.33 -2.64 18.77
CA ASN A 953 -3.73 -3.66 19.64
C ASN A 953 -4.62 -4.90 19.89
N ASN A 954 -5.94 -4.71 19.95
CA ASN A 954 -6.90 -5.78 20.23
C ASN A 954 -7.61 -6.30 18.97
N SER A 955 -7.30 -5.78 17.78
CA SER A 955 -8.03 -6.18 16.58
C SER A 955 -7.29 -5.89 15.28
N TYR A 956 -7.47 -6.74 14.29
CA TYR A 956 -6.99 -6.51 12.92
C TYR A 956 -8.15 -6.58 11.93
N ALA A 957 -7.99 -5.94 10.78
CA ALA A 957 -9.01 -5.88 9.76
C ALA A 957 -8.40 -6.08 8.35
N GLY A 958 -9.23 -6.47 7.40
CA GLY A 958 -8.91 -6.58 5.98
C GLY A 958 -10.15 -6.45 5.11
N ASP A 959 -9.99 -6.27 3.80
CA ASP A 959 -11.10 -6.09 2.86
C ASP A 959 -10.96 -7.02 1.64
N ILE A 960 -12.10 -7.49 1.12
CA ILE A 960 -12.25 -8.15 -0.18
C ILE A 960 -12.97 -7.16 -1.10
N PRO A 961 -12.22 -6.30 -1.83
CA PRO A 961 -12.75 -5.09 -2.48
C PRO A 961 -13.41 -5.33 -3.85
N GLY A 962 -13.89 -6.55 -4.12
CA GLY A 962 -14.38 -6.93 -5.43
C GLY A 962 -15.53 -6.09 -5.97
N THR A 963 -15.48 -5.80 -7.28
CA THR A 963 -16.49 -4.98 -7.99
C THR A 963 -17.70 -5.78 -8.47
N THR A 964 -17.64 -7.10 -8.43
CA THR A 964 -18.78 -8.02 -8.64
C THR A 964 -18.73 -9.16 -7.63
N PRO A 965 -19.86 -9.86 -7.35
CA PRO A 965 -19.87 -11.05 -6.49
C PRO A 965 -18.92 -12.16 -6.98
N ALA A 966 -18.84 -12.35 -8.30
CA ALA A 966 -17.94 -13.30 -8.94
C ALA A 966 -16.47 -12.99 -8.63
N TYR A 967 -16.06 -11.74 -8.81
CA TYR A 967 -14.73 -11.29 -8.50
C TYR A 967 -14.37 -11.44 -7.01
N SER A 968 -15.28 -11.06 -6.10
CA SER A 968 -15.10 -11.28 -4.67
C SER A 968 -14.93 -12.76 -4.32
N SER A 969 -15.65 -13.65 -5.02
CA SER A 969 -15.50 -15.09 -4.83
C SER A 969 -14.10 -15.57 -5.23
N ASP A 970 -13.55 -15.09 -6.34
CA ASP A 970 -12.22 -15.50 -6.80
C ASP A 970 -11.14 -15.16 -5.75
N ILE A 971 -11.19 -13.96 -5.17
CA ILE A 971 -10.26 -13.55 -4.11
C ILE A 971 -10.44 -14.41 -2.85
N VAL A 972 -11.69 -14.59 -2.39
CA VAL A 972 -11.99 -15.40 -1.20
C VAL A 972 -11.52 -16.84 -1.37
N VAL A 973 -11.85 -17.46 -2.50
CA VAL A 973 -11.50 -18.84 -2.81
C VAL A 973 -9.98 -19.00 -2.93
N ARG A 974 -9.29 -18.03 -3.55
CA ARG A 974 -7.82 -18.02 -3.61
C ARG A 974 -7.20 -17.97 -2.20
N ASN A 975 -7.74 -17.13 -1.31
CA ASN A 975 -7.24 -16.99 0.06
C ASN A 975 -7.41 -18.28 0.87
N ILE A 976 -8.61 -18.86 0.90
CA ILE A 976 -8.85 -20.08 1.70
C ILE A 976 -8.14 -21.32 1.13
N LEU A 977 -7.86 -21.34 -0.18
CA LEU A 977 -7.10 -22.41 -0.85
C LEU A 977 -5.59 -22.15 -0.92
N TYR A 978 -5.09 -21.04 -0.37
CA TYR A 978 -3.70 -20.63 -0.55
C TYR A 978 -2.68 -21.71 -0.16
N SER A 979 -2.96 -22.47 0.90
CA SER A 979 -2.12 -23.59 1.34
C SER A 979 -1.97 -24.72 0.31
N ALA A 980 -2.85 -24.81 -0.69
CA ALA A 980 -2.65 -25.60 -1.90
C ALA A 980 -2.08 -24.78 -3.05
N LEU A 981 -2.69 -23.62 -3.35
CA LEU A 981 -2.37 -22.85 -4.57
C LEU A 981 -0.92 -22.37 -4.61
N VAL A 982 -0.30 -22.09 -3.46
CA VAL A 982 1.12 -21.73 -3.38
C VAL A 982 2.05 -22.83 -3.93
N PHE A 983 1.62 -24.11 -3.93
CA PHE A 983 2.39 -25.20 -4.51
C PHE A 983 2.22 -25.35 -6.03
N ALA A 984 1.22 -24.69 -6.62
CA ALA A 984 1.10 -24.55 -8.06
C ALA A 984 2.07 -23.51 -8.63
N ASN A 985 2.46 -22.52 -7.82
CA ASN A 985 3.43 -21.50 -8.20
C ASN A 985 4.81 -22.15 -8.46
N PRO A 986 5.35 -22.06 -9.69
CA PRO A 986 6.61 -22.69 -10.05
C PRO A 986 7.80 -22.16 -9.24
N ASN A 987 7.71 -20.90 -8.83
CA ASN A 987 8.74 -20.13 -8.13
C ASN A 987 8.33 -19.77 -6.69
N ARG A 988 7.53 -20.63 -6.04
CA ARG A 988 7.06 -20.40 -4.65
C ARG A 988 8.15 -20.23 -3.58
N ASN A 989 9.40 -20.54 -3.90
CA ASN A 989 10.54 -20.33 -2.98
C ASN A 989 11.27 -19.01 -3.27
N VAL A 990 10.86 -18.24 -4.27
CA VAL A 990 11.45 -16.96 -4.64
C VAL A 990 10.69 -15.84 -3.91
N THR A 991 11.43 -14.81 -3.50
CA THR A 991 10.91 -13.53 -3.00
C THR A 991 11.55 -12.39 -3.78
N LEU A 992 10.74 -11.39 -4.13
CA LEU A 992 11.14 -10.31 -5.02
C LEU A 992 11.16 -8.96 -4.32
N THR A 993 12.06 -8.07 -4.73
CA THR A 993 11.97 -6.66 -4.35
C THR A 993 12.27 -5.71 -5.49
N GLN A 994 11.63 -4.55 -5.48
CA GLN A 994 12.06 -3.38 -6.24
C GLN A 994 12.27 -2.18 -5.29
N PHE A 995 13.54 -1.95 -4.96
CA PHE A 995 13.96 -0.85 -4.08
C PHE A 995 14.40 0.35 -4.90
N MET A 996 13.61 1.42 -4.90
CA MET A 996 13.94 2.68 -5.56
C MET A 996 14.29 3.76 -4.53
N ASN A 997 13.42 3.99 -3.53
CA ASN A 997 13.61 5.02 -2.53
C ASN A 997 13.50 4.41 -1.14
N TYR A 998 14.62 4.32 -0.42
CA TYR A 998 14.68 3.62 0.86
C TYR A 998 15.70 4.25 1.82
N PRO A 999 15.48 4.13 3.14
CA PRO A 999 16.44 4.56 4.13
C PRO A 999 17.55 3.51 4.31
N ASP A 1000 18.74 3.99 4.65
CA ASP A 1000 19.86 3.13 5.03
C ASP A 1000 20.70 3.85 6.09
N GLY A 1001 20.16 3.91 7.31
CA GLY A 1001 20.71 4.61 8.47
C GLY A 1001 19.89 5.80 9.00
N GLY A 1002 18.77 6.15 8.37
CA GLY A 1002 17.83 7.14 8.88
C GLY A 1002 17.14 6.65 10.15
N SER A 1003 16.81 7.53 11.11
CA SER A 1003 16.20 7.11 12.38
C SER A 1003 14.82 7.70 12.61
N TRP A 1004 13.92 6.91 13.18
CA TRP A 1004 12.60 7.36 13.64
C TRP A 1004 12.44 7.18 15.15
N ARG A 1005 11.57 8.00 15.76
CA ARG A 1005 11.21 7.87 17.18
C ARG A 1005 9.79 7.36 17.33
N THR A 1006 9.65 6.14 17.79
CA THR A 1006 8.38 5.43 18.01
C THR A 1006 7.57 6.02 19.17
N ASN A 1007 6.27 5.69 19.24
CA ASN A 1007 5.33 6.17 20.25
C ASN A 1007 5.72 5.77 21.70
N ASP A 1008 6.52 4.72 21.87
CA ASP A 1008 7.14 4.30 23.14
C ASP A 1008 8.32 5.20 23.57
N GLY A 1009 8.71 6.14 22.71
CA GLY A 1009 9.75 7.13 22.93
C GLY A 1009 11.17 6.66 22.59
N LYS A 1010 11.37 5.47 22.02
CA LYS A 1010 12.67 4.96 21.57
C LYS A 1010 13.01 5.45 20.16
N THR A 1011 14.31 5.62 19.88
CA THR A 1011 14.80 5.98 18.54
C THR A 1011 15.53 4.79 17.94
N THR A 1012 15.12 4.41 16.73
CA THR A 1012 15.63 3.25 16.00
C THR A 1012 16.10 3.71 14.62
N ALA A 1013 17.26 3.22 14.17
CA ALA A 1013 17.73 3.41 12.80
C ALA A 1013 17.11 2.33 11.90
N SER A 1014 16.69 2.72 10.70
CA SER A 1014 16.13 1.85 9.67
C SER A 1014 17.16 1.59 8.57
N PHE A 1015 17.30 0.32 8.20
CA PHE A 1015 18.24 -0.17 7.19
C PHE A 1015 17.52 -1.05 6.18
N SER A 1016 16.42 -0.55 5.61
CA SER A 1016 15.37 -1.39 5.02
C SER A 1016 15.81 -2.35 3.94
N SER A 1017 16.66 -1.91 3.00
CA SER A 1017 17.20 -2.84 1.99
C SER A 1017 17.90 -4.06 2.62
N ARG A 1018 18.58 -3.88 3.76
CA ARG A 1018 19.32 -4.95 4.48
C ARG A 1018 18.38 -5.81 5.32
N ASP A 1019 17.46 -5.18 6.05
CA ASP A 1019 16.53 -5.88 6.93
C ASP A 1019 15.50 -6.69 6.12
N VAL A 1020 15.05 -6.15 4.98
CA VAL A 1020 14.18 -6.84 4.04
C VAL A 1020 14.92 -7.98 3.33
N LYS A 1021 16.16 -7.80 2.83
CA LYS A 1021 16.96 -8.91 2.29
C LYS A 1021 16.98 -10.09 3.27
N ASN A 1022 17.35 -9.82 4.52
CA ASN A 1022 17.40 -10.85 5.56
C ASN A 1022 16.03 -11.53 5.80
N SER A 1023 14.95 -10.75 5.84
CA SER A 1023 13.60 -11.29 6.06
C SER A 1023 13.09 -12.10 4.86
N PHE A 1024 13.35 -11.62 3.64
CA PHE A 1024 12.86 -12.21 2.40
C PHE A 1024 13.66 -13.47 2.00
N SER A 1025 14.93 -13.57 2.40
CA SER A 1025 15.73 -14.79 2.22
C SER A 1025 15.55 -15.82 3.36
N SER A 1026 14.74 -15.52 4.37
CA SER A 1026 14.54 -16.42 5.50
C SER A 1026 13.84 -17.72 5.08
N HIS A 1027 14.05 -18.80 5.85
CA HIS A 1027 13.51 -20.15 5.57
C HIS A 1027 13.93 -20.73 4.21
N LEU A 1028 15.18 -20.44 3.79
CA LEU A 1028 15.78 -20.95 2.55
C LEU A 1028 15.04 -20.48 1.28
N ARG A 1029 14.48 -19.27 1.33
CA ARG A 1029 13.89 -18.60 0.17
C ARG A 1029 15.00 -17.94 -0.64
N THR A 1030 14.90 -18.03 -1.97
CA THR A 1030 15.78 -17.32 -2.89
C THR A 1030 15.30 -15.88 -3.01
N TYR A 1031 16.19 -14.93 -2.69
CA TYR A 1031 15.89 -13.50 -2.80
C TYR A 1031 16.40 -12.94 -4.12
N GLU A 1032 15.54 -12.26 -4.85
CA GLU A 1032 15.86 -11.60 -6.11
C GLU A 1032 15.42 -10.13 -6.05
N GLY A 1033 16.39 -9.22 -6.16
CA GLY A 1033 16.13 -7.80 -6.24
C GLY A 1033 16.34 -7.28 -7.65
N HIS A 1034 15.44 -6.41 -8.10
CA HIS A 1034 15.50 -5.76 -9.40
C HIS A 1034 15.19 -4.27 -9.27
N CYS A 1035 15.78 -3.45 -10.13
CA CYS A 1035 15.52 -2.01 -10.21
C CYS A 1035 14.96 -1.62 -11.58
N LEU A 1036 15.31 -2.37 -12.63
CA LEU A 1036 14.71 -2.20 -13.95
C LEU A 1036 13.28 -2.75 -13.95
N TRP A 1037 12.34 -1.98 -14.47
CA TRP A 1037 10.94 -2.40 -14.58
C TRP A 1037 10.77 -3.70 -15.37
N VAL A 1038 11.42 -3.80 -16.53
CA VAL A 1038 11.33 -5.00 -17.38
C VAL A 1038 11.76 -6.26 -16.66
N ALA A 1039 12.74 -6.15 -15.76
CA ALA A 1039 13.24 -7.26 -14.96
C ALA A 1039 12.28 -7.67 -13.88
N HIS A 1040 11.79 -6.67 -13.16
CA HIS A 1040 10.83 -6.90 -12.11
C HIS A 1040 9.53 -7.51 -12.68
N LEU A 1041 9.07 -7.03 -13.85
CA LEU A 1041 7.91 -7.55 -14.56
C LEU A 1041 8.07 -9.02 -14.95
N GLU A 1042 9.21 -9.39 -15.55
CA GLU A 1042 9.47 -10.78 -15.93
C GLU A 1042 9.45 -11.69 -14.69
N ALA A 1043 10.19 -11.33 -13.64
CA ALA A 1043 10.21 -12.09 -12.39
C ALA A 1043 8.82 -12.20 -11.73
N MET A 1044 8.00 -11.15 -11.78
CA MET A 1044 6.61 -11.21 -11.29
C MET A 1044 5.75 -12.20 -12.09
N ASN A 1045 5.85 -12.18 -13.43
CA ASN A 1045 5.09 -13.07 -14.32
C ASN A 1045 5.56 -14.53 -14.27
N GLU A 1046 6.85 -14.78 -13.98
CA GLU A 1046 7.34 -16.14 -13.69
C GLU A 1046 6.80 -16.69 -12.35
N GLY A 1047 6.32 -15.80 -11.49
CA GLY A 1047 5.77 -16.09 -10.17
C GLY A 1047 6.80 -15.91 -9.05
N ALA A 1048 6.33 -15.53 -7.87
CA ALA A 1048 7.10 -15.59 -6.62
C ALA A 1048 6.15 -15.79 -5.43
N SER A 1049 6.69 -16.12 -4.25
CA SER A 1049 5.85 -16.20 -3.03
C SER A 1049 5.44 -14.84 -2.50
N ALA A 1050 6.34 -13.87 -2.57
CA ALA A 1050 6.13 -12.51 -2.10
C ALA A 1050 6.92 -11.52 -2.95
N MET A 1051 6.39 -10.31 -3.13
CA MET A 1051 7.12 -9.20 -3.71
C MET A 1051 6.92 -7.92 -2.90
N TYR A 1052 7.97 -7.10 -2.79
CA TYR A 1052 7.92 -5.81 -2.10
C TYR A 1052 8.51 -4.68 -2.94
N TYR A 1053 7.68 -3.65 -3.16
CA TYR A 1053 8.08 -2.41 -3.82
C TYR A 1053 8.26 -1.29 -2.79
N SER A 1054 9.37 -0.56 -2.88
CA SER A 1054 9.67 0.60 -2.05
C SER A 1054 10.14 1.76 -2.94
N GLY A 1055 9.29 2.78 -3.10
CA GLY A 1055 9.53 3.84 -4.07
C GLY A 1055 8.42 4.89 -4.16
N HIS A 1056 8.44 5.70 -5.21
CA HIS A 1056 7.36 6.65 -5.47
C HIS A 1056 6.12 5.92 -6.00
N GLY A 1057 4.94 6.22 -5.45
CA GLY A 1057 3.64 5.76 -5.98
C GLY A 1057 3.05 6.69 -7.03
N THR A 1058 3.79 7.73 -7.41
CA THR A 1058 3.40 8.77 -8.40
C THR A 1058 1.99 9.34 -8.17
N GLY A 1059 1.60 9.52 -6.90
CA GLY A 1059 0.26 9.99 -6.53
C GLY A 1059 -0.84 8.93 -6.54
N GLY A 1060 -0.48 7.64 -6.54
CA GLY A 1060 -1.39 6.51 -6.72
C GLY A 1060 -1.63 6.12 -8.19
N SER A 1061 -0.85 6.65 -9.14
CA SER A 1061 -1.03 6.41 -10.58
C SER A 1061 -0.10 5.35 -11.17
N GLY A 1062 0.97 4.97 -10.47
CA GLY A 1062 1.95 4.02 -11.01
C GLY A 1062 3.11 3.78 -10.06
N ILE A 1063 4.16 3.19 -10.63
CA ILE A 1063 5.40 2.85 -9.95
C ILE A 1063 6.58 3.54 -10.63
N SER A 1064 7.63 3.78 -9.85
CA SER A 1064 8.93 4.23 -10.33
C SER A 1064 9.85 3.04 -10.59
N GLY A 1065 10.68 3.13 -11.62
CA GLY A 1065 11.71 2.16 -11.95
C GLY A 1065 13.01 2.85 -12.34
N GLN A 1066 14.08 2.10 -12.46
CA GLN A 1066 15.33 2.62 -12.99
C GLN A 1066 15.28 2.65 -14.52
N TYR A 1067 15.74 3.75 -15.13
CA TYR A 1067 15.88 3.84 -16.58
C TYR A 1067 16.98 2.92 -17.11
N VAL A 1068 16.79 2.38 -18.31
CA VAL A 1068 17.84 1.64 -19.03
C VAL A 1068 18.96 2.58 -19.51
N GLN A 1069 18.66 3.85 -19.82
CA GLN A 1069 19.58 4.94 -20.19
C GLN A 1069 18.72 6.19 -20.51
N THR A 1070 19.16 7.41 -20.21
CA THR A 1070 18.45 8.64 -20.67
C THR A 1070 19.42 9.72 -21.17
N ASP A 1071 18.96 10.56 -22.09
CA ASP A 1071 19.68 11.75 -22.56
C ASP A 1071 19.83 12.83 -21.47
N ASP A 1072 19.01 12.73 -20.41
CA ASP A 1072 18.95 13.69 -19.30
C ASP A 1072 19.84 13.30 -18.11
N CYS A 1073 20.42 12.10 -18.11
CA CYS A 1073 21.43 11.72 -17.12
C CYS A 1073 22.67 12.62 -17.25
N ASN A 1074 23.38 12.85 -16.14
CA ASN A 1074 24.70 13.51 -16.17
C ASN A 1074 25.72 12.75 -17.04
N TYR A 1075 25.46 11.47 -17.29
CA TYR A 1075 26.31 10.56 -18.07
C TYR A 1075 25.48 9.75 -19.08
N PRO A 1076 24.98 10.39 -20.16
CA PRO A 1076 24.04 9.76 -21.09
C PRO A 1076 24.67 8.61 -21.88
N ASP A 1077 26.00 8.51 -21.96
CA ASP A 1077 26.70 7.39 -22.59
C ASP A 1077 26.86 6.16 -21.66
N GLN A 1078 26.43 6.25 -20.40
CA GLN A 1078 26.54 5.16 -19.42
C GLN A 1078 25.18 4.51 -19.16
N ILE A 1079 25.15 3.19 -19.33
CA ILE A 1079 23.96 2.36 -19.14
C ILE A 1079 23.82 2.06 -17.65
N TRP A 1080 22.67 2.38 -17.06
CA TRP A 1080 22.37 1.95 -15.70
C TRP A 1080 22.00 0.46 -15.71
N TRP A 1081 22.61 -0.33 -14.84
CA TRP A 1081 22.42 -1.77 -14.77
C TRP A 1081 21.35 -2.12 -13.76
N ASP A 1082 20.70 -3.26 -14.00
CA ASP A 1082 19.83 -3.83 -12.98
C ASP A 1082 20.63 -4.16 -11.72
N ALA A 1083 19.97 -4.17 -10.56
CA ALA A 1083 20.62 -4.41 -9.28
C ALA A 1083 19.60 -4.84 -8.22
N TRP A 1084 20.09 -5.42 -7.12
CA TRP A 1084 19.22 -5.86 -6.03
C TRP A 1084 18.57 -4.70 -5.28
N ARG A 1085 19.13 -3.49 -5.40
CA ARG A 1085 18.58 -2.24 -4.88
C ARG A 1085 19.05 -1.05 -5.70
N GLY A 1086 18.21 -0.01 -5.73
CA GLY A 1086 18.45 1.22 -6.48
C GLY A 1086 19.68 1.96 -5.96
N TYR A 1087 20.25 2.80 -6.81
CA TYR A 1087 21.47 3.54 -6.54
C TYR A 1087 21.53 4.88 -7.29
N MET A 1088 22.31 5.85 -6.80
CA MET A 1088 22.39 7.19 -7.39
C MET A 1088 23.61 7.32 -8.29
N PHE A 1089 23.55 6.74 -9.48
CA PHE A 1089 24.70 6.70 -10.40
C PHE A 1089 25.17 8.08 -10.85
N ASP A 1090 24.25 9.03 -11.01
CA ASP A 1090 24.60 10.42 -11.34
C ASP A 1090 25.42 11.12 -10.24
N ASN A 1091 25.37 10.61 -9.00
CA ASN A 1091 26.23 11.01 -7.88
C ASN A 1091 27.46 10.09 -7.74
N TRP A 1092 27.73 9.28 -8.76
CA TRP A 1092 28.80 8.29 -8.82
C TRP A 1092 28.77 7.25 -7.70
N LYS A 1093 27.55 6.95 -7.23
CA LYS A 1093 27.27 5.86 -6.29
C LYS A 1093 26.70 4.67 -7.03
N THR A 1094 27.11 3.48 -6.63
CA THR A 1094 26.60 2.20 -7.15
C THR A 1094 25.80 1.49 -6.07
N SER A 1095 25.21 0.35 -6.40
CA SER A 1095 24.42 -0.44 -5.45
C SER A 1095 25.23 -0.99 -4.26
N ARG A 1096 26.57 -0.91 -4.29
CA ARG A 1096 27.46 -1.25 -3.16
C ARG A 1096 27.50 -0.17 -2.08
N ASP A 1097 27.23 1.07 -2.44
CA ASP A 1097 27.35 2.21 -1.54
C ASP A 1097 26.25 2.15 -0.47
N THR A 1098 26.62 2.45 0.78
CA THR A 1098 25.66 2.55 1.88
C THR A 1098 25.07 3.96 1.97
N GLY A 1099 23.87 4.06 2.50
CA GLY A 1099 23.18 5.33 2.73
C GLY A 1099 21.89 5.45 1.92
N MET A 1100 21.07 6.43 2.29
CA MET A 1100 19.77 6.68 1.66
C MET A 1100 19.91 6.85 0.15
N VAL A 1101 19.03 6.18 -0.59
CA VAL A 1101 18.87 6.35 -2.04
C VAL A 1101 17.54 7.03 -2.30
N TRP A 1102 17.56 8.03 -3.18
CA TRP A 1102 16.38 8.83 -3.47
C TRP A 1102 16.36 9.22 -4.93
N TYR A 1103 15.50 8.58 -5.71
CA TYR A 1103 15.20 9.01 -7.08
C TYR A 1103 14.13 10.10 -7.07
N ASN A 1104 14.15 10.96 -8.09
CA ASN A 1104 13.22 12.08 -8.26
C ASN A 1104 12.59 12.09 -9.65
N ALA A 1105 11.58 12.94 -9.79
CA ALA A 1105 10.89 13.20 -11.06
C ALA A 1105 11.68 14.12 -12.01
N GLU A 1106 12.90 14.52 -11.64
CA GLU A 1106 13.77 15.39 -12.42
C GLU A 1106 15.23 14.89 -12.36
N PRO A 1107 16.05 15.19 -13.38
CA PRO A 1107 17.49 14.91 -13.37
C PRO A 1107 18.25 15.75 -12.34
N PRO A 1108 19.47 15.33 -11.94
CA PRO A 1108 20.04 13.98 -12.08
C PRO A 1108 19.22 13.00 -11.22
N THR A 1109 19.41 11.69 -11.08
CA THR A 1109 18.52 10.82 -10.24
C THR A 1109 17.07 10.67 -10.73
N LEU A 1110 16.81 10.98 -12.00
CA LEU A 1110 15.50 10.79 -12.62
C LEU A 1110 15.09 9.31 -12.60
N TYR A 1111 13.85 8.99 -12.20
CA TYR A 1111 13.28 7.64 -12.33
C TYR A 1111 12.36 7.49 -13.54
N ASP A 1112 12.30 6.26 -14.06
CA ASP A 1112 11.34 5.82 -15.06
C ASP A 1112 9.97 5.62 -14.44
N ILE A 1113 8.90 5.92 -15.17
CA ILE A 1113 7.54 5.84 -14.68
C ILE A 1113 6.72 4.82 -15.46
N ILE A 1114 6.06 3.94 -14.71
CA ILE A 1114 5.17 2.93 -15.25
C ILE A 1114 3.80 3.13 -14.62
N HIS A 1115 2.91 3.73 -15.38
CA HIS A 1115 1.53 3.93 -14.97
C HIS A 1115 0.81 2.58 -14.80
N TYR A 1116 -0.10 2.48 -13.83
CA TYR A 1116 -0.79 1.25 -13.48
C TYR A 1116 -1.62 0.64 -14.62
N LYS A 1117 -2.15 1.46 -15.53
CA LYS A 1117 -2.66 0.98 -16.84
C LYS A 1117 -1.71 0.01 -17.55
N TRP A 1118 -0.43 0.37 -17.64
CA TRP A 1118 0.55 -0.43 -18.36
C TRP A 1118 1.02 -1.62 -17.52
N VAL A 1119 1.05 -1.47 -16.19
CA VAL A 1119 1.23 -2.61 -15.27
C VAL A 1119 0.15 -3.65 -15.54
N ASP A 1120 -1.12 -3.27 -15.47
CA ASP A 1120 -2.27 -4.15 -15.72
C ASP A 1120 -2.21 -4.82 -17.11
N GLN A 1121 -1.90 -4.06 -18.16
CA GLN A 1121 -1.81 -4.63 -19.51
C GLN A 1121 -0.66 -5.64 -19.68
N LEU A 1122 0.41 -5.52 -18.90
CA LEU A 1122 1.64 -6.33 -19.04
C LEU A 1122 1.72 -7.48 -18.04
N LEU A 1123 0.97 -7.41 -16.94
CA LEU A 1123 0.89 -8.49 -15.98
C LEU A 1123 0.19 -9.70 -16.58
N GLU A 1124 0.66 -10.87 -16.15
CA GLU A 1124 0.03 -12.16 -16.40
C GLU A 1124 -0.40 -12.77 -15.05
N ASN A 1125 -0.53 -14.09 -14.95
CA ASN A 1125 -0.86 -14.74 -13.69
C ASN A 1125 0.30 -14.59 -12.68
N LEU A 1126 0.05 -13.94 -11.55
CA LEU A 1126 0.98 -13.78 -10.44
C LEU A 1126 1.06 -15.00 -9.52
N HIS A 1127 0.31 -16.07 -9.81
CA HIS A 1127 0.42 -17.37 -9.16
C HIS A 1127 0.29 -17.32 -7.63
N SER A 1128 -0.71 -16.57 -7.14
CA SER A 1128 -0.97 -16.39 -5.70
C SER A 1128 0.20 -15.75 -4.93
N GLN A 1129 1.01 -14.92 -5.58
CA GLN A 1129 2.04 -14.10 -4.91
C GLN A 1129 1.42 -13.15 -3.89
N ALA A 1130 2.09 -12.93 -2.74
CA ALA A 1130 1.76 -11.86 -1.81
C ALA A 1130 2.42 -10.53 -2.24
N THR A 1131 1.64 -9.47 -2.33
CA THR A 1131 2.03 -8.19 -2.93
C THR A 1131 2.14 -7.10 -1.85
N PHE A 1132 3.33 -6.53 -1.64
CA PHE A 1132 3.58 -5.52 -0.61
C PHE A 1132 4.12 -4.21 -1.22
N TYR A 1133 3.63 -3.08 -0.74
CA TYR A 1133 3.96 -1.75 -1.27
C TYR A 1133 4.23 -0.72 -0.17
N MET A 1134 5.42 -0.10 -0.21
CA MET A 1134 5.71 1.16 0.46
C MET A 1134 5.74 2.27 -0.60
N SER A 1135 4.64 3.03 -0.67
CA SER A 1135 4.50 4.16 -1.59
C SER A 1135 3.25 5.00 -1.26
N CYS A 1136 3.32 6.31 -1.48
CA CYS A 1136 2.19 7.21 -1.22
C CYS A 1136 0.95 6.85 -2.02
N THR A 1137 -0.19 6.75 -1.34
CA THR A 1137 -1.58 6.69 -1.86
C THR A 1137 -1.88 5.55 -2.84
N SER A 1138 -0.95 4.64 -3.12
CA SER A 1138 -1.15 3.54 -4.07
C SER A 1138 -2.29 2.62 -3.65
N ALA A 1139 -2.42 2.32 -2.35
CA ALA A 1139 -3.45 1.39 -1.88
C ALA A 1139 -4.87 2.01 -1.80
N ASP A 1140 -4.98 3.34 -1.76
CA ASP A 1140 -6.26 4.07 -1.89
C ASP A 1140 -6.72 4.18 -3.35
N GLY A 1141 -5.77 4.15 -4.29
CA GLY A 1141 -6.05 4.03 -5.73
C GLY A 1141 -6.44 2.62 -6.16
N ASP A 1142 -6.39 2.38 -7.47
CA ASP A 1142 -6.81 1.13 -8.10
C ASP A 1142 -5.72 0.03 -8.11
N MET A 1143 -4.50 0.33 -7.64
CA MET A 1143 -3.39 -0.63 -7.59
C MET A 1143 -3.77 -1.97 -6.95
N PRO A 1144 -4.45 -2.02 -5.79
CA PRO A 1144 -4.79 -3.30 -5.18
C PRO A 1144 -5.68 -4.16 -6.08
N MET A 1145 -6.59 -3.53 -6.82
CA MET A 1145 -7.47 -4.25 -7.72
C MET A 1145 -6.67 -4.88 -8.87
N ILE A 1146 -5.76 -4.12 -9.48
CA ILE A 1146 -4.91 -4.61 -10.58
C ILE A 1146 -4.13 -5.85 -10.17
N TYR A 1147 -3.44 -5.84 -9.03
CA TYR A 1147 -2.70 -7.03 -8.59
C TYR A 1147 -3.60 -8.22 -8.27
N LEU A 1148 -4.81 -7.98 -7.75
CA LEU A 1148 -5.80 -9.03 -7.47
C LEU A 1148 -6.40 -9.61 -8.77
N ASP A 1149 -6.63 -8.78 -9.80
CA ASP A 1149 -7.11 -9.21 -11.13
C ASP A 1149 -6.19 -10.26 -11.74
N HIS A 1150 -4.88 -10.07 -11.53
CA HIS A 1150 -3.79 -10.90 -12.03
C HIS A 1150 -3.41 -12.05 -11.09
N GLY A 1151 -4.21 -12.33 -10.06
CA GLY A 1151 -4.08 -13.54 -9.25
C GLY A 1151 -3.14 -13.45 -8.05
N SER A 1152 -2.81 -12.23 -7.58
CA SER A 1152 -2.22 -12.03 -6.26
C SER A 1152 -3.12 -12.60 -5.16
N VAL A 1153 -2.53 -13.14 -4.08
CA VAL A 1153 -3.33 -13.65 -2.94
C VAL A 1153 -3.74 -12.53 -1.99
N CYS A 1154 -2.91 -11.51 -1.83
CA CYS A 1154 -3.17 -10.36 -0.97
C CYS A 1154 -2.35 -9.15 -1.38
N VAL A 1155 -2.88 -7.96 -1.11
CA VAL A 1155 -2.17 -6.69 -1.32
C VAL A 1155 -2.10 -5.90 -0.01
N TYR A 1156 -0.93 -5.36 0.28
CA TYR A 1156 -0.66 -4.46 1.39
C TYR A 1156 0.00 -3.18 0.87
N GLY A 1157 -0.40 -2.02 1.39
CA GLY A 1157 0.32 -0.77 1.17
C GLY A 1157 -0.35 0.48 1.74
N ASN A 1158 0.24 1.65 1.50
CA ASN A 1158 -0.23 2.89 2.12
C ASN A 1158 -1.46 3.46 1.37
N ALA A 1159 -2.57 3.65 2.10
CA ALA A 1159 -3.73 4.40 1.63
C ALA A 1159 -3.49 5.93 1.68
N GLY A 1160 -2.66 6.39 2.61
CA GLY A 1160 -2.19 7.77 2.70
C GLY A 1160 -0.73 7.93 2.27
N THR A 1161 -0.05 8.95 2.77
CA THR A 1161 1.38 9.16 2.53
C THR A 1161 2.23 8.07 3.19
N GLY A 1162 3.06 7.37 2.42
CA GLY A 1162 4.13 6.51 2.94
C GLY A 1162 5.37 7.36 3.21
N LEU A 1163 5.74 7.56 4.47
CA LEU A 1163 6.82 8.46 4.86
C LEU A 1163 8.10 7.70 5.22
N CYS A 1164 9.20 8.04 4.55
CA CYS A 1164 10.52 7.55 4.90
C CYS A 1164 11.14 8.38 6.05
N PRO A 1165 11.75 7.77 7.10
CA PRO A 1165 11.95 6.33 7.31
C PRO A 1165 10.88 5.66 8.20
N GLU A 1166 9.78 6.34 8.54
CA GLU A 1166 8.78 5.82 9.49
C GLU A 1166 8.05 4.58 8.97
N ALA A 1167 7.47 4.66 7.76
CA ALA A 1167 6.76 3.56 7.12
C ALA A 1167 7.72 2.40 6.78
N ASP A 1168 8.93 2.73 6.34
CA ASP A 1168 9.98 1.74 6.09
C ASP A 1168 10.35 0.95 7.36
N LEU A 1169 10.51 1.63 8.50
CA LEU A 1169 10.81 0.97 9.78
C LEU A 1169 9.65 0.05 10.22
N GLN A 1170 8.41 0.46 9.97
CA GLN A 1170 7.23 -0.35 10.23
C GLN A 1170 7.25 -1.62 9.38
N ASP A 1171 7.54 -1.49 8.09
CA ASP A 1171 7.64 -2.61 7.14
C ASP A 1171 8.80 -3.54 7.51
N ASP A 1172 9.97 -3.00 7.91
CA ASP A 1172 11.12 -3.79 8.39
C ASP A 1172 10.73 -4.70 9.57
N MET A 1173 9.96 -4.17 10.52
CA MET A 1173 9.47 -4.92 11.69
C MET A 1173 8.36 -5.90 11.32
N PHE A 1174 7.42 -5.49 10.48
CA PHE A 1174 6.33 -6.33 9.98
C PHE A 1174 6.85 -7.54 9.20
N PHE A 1175 7.81 -7.34 8.28
CA PHE A 1175 8.38 -8.43 7.50
C PHE A 1175 9.20 -9.39 8.35
N ARG A 1176 9.84 -8.91 9.41
CA ARG A 1176 10.46 -9.81 10.38
C ARG A 1176 9.42 -10.73 11.02
N ASP A 1177 8.32 -10.16 11.52
CA ASP A 1177 7.27 -10.93 12.20
C ASP A 1177 6.62 -11.95 11.25
N VAL A 1178 6.32 -11.56 10.01
CA VAL A 1178 5.67 -12.45 9.03
C VAL A 1178 6.64 -13.45 8.40
N MET A 1179 7.79 -13.00 7.91
CA MET A 1179 8.66 -13.82 7.07
C MET A 1179 9.60 -14.69 7.90
N ILE A 1180 10.15 -14.16 9.00
CA ILE A 1180 11.09 -14.87 9.88
C ILE A 1180 10.34 -15.63 10.97
N ASP A 1181 9.47 -14.94 11.72
CA ASP A 1181 8.79 -15.54 12.87
C ASP A 1181 7.52 -16.33 12.46
N GLY A 1182 7.03 -16.13 11.23
CA GLY A 1182 5.94 -16.89 10.64
C GLY A 1182 4.54 -16.44 11.09
N GLU A 1183 4.43 -15.24 11.65
CA GLU A 1183 3.17 -14.71 12.16
C GLU A 1183 2.17 -14.39 11.02
N PRO A 1184 0.86 -14.57 11.25
CA PRO A 1184 -0.14 -14.14 10.27
C PRO A 1184 -0.12 -12.62 10.05
N ILE A 1185 -0.40 -12.17 8.83
CA ILE A 1185 -0.28 -10.76 8.39
C ILE A 1185 -1.01 -9.78 9.32
N GLY A 1186 -2.29 -10.03 9.66
CA GLY A 1186 -3.08 -9.13 10.50
C GLY A 1186 -2.50 -8.92 11.91
N PRO A 1187 -2.30 -10.00 12.70
CA PRO A 1187 -1.61 -9.94 13.99
C PRO A 1187 -0.21 -9.31 13.92
N ALA A 1188 0.59 -9.63 12.90
CA ALA A 1188 1.93 -9.05 12.73
C ALA A 1188 1.86 -7.54 12.51
N TYR A 1189 1.01 -7.08 11.60
CA TYR A 1189 0.86 -5.65 11.31
C TYR A 1189 0.33 -4.86 12.52
N THR A 1190 -0.66 -5.41 13.23
CA THR A 1190 -1.27 -4.71 14.39
C THR A 1190 -0.33 -4.51 15.57
N LYS A 1191 0.76 -5.27 15.67
CA LYS A 1191 1.82 -5.02 16.67
C LYS A 1191 2.61 -3.75 16.39
N GLN A 1192 2.61 -3.29 15.14
CA GLN A 1192 3.46 -2.21 14.65
C GLN A 1192 2.71 -0.86 14.51
N VAL A 1193 1.38 -0.83 14.74
CA VAL A 1193 0.52 0.38 14.63
C VAL A 1193 0.07 0.96 15.96
#